data_AF-A0A438N9Z7-F1
#
_entry.id   AF-A0A438N9Z7-F1
#
_cell.length_a   1.000
_cell.length_b   1.000
_cell.length_c   1.000
_cell.angle_alpha   90.00
_cell.angle_beta   90.00
_cell.angle_gamma   90.00
#
_symmetry.space_group_name_H-M   'P 1'
#
loop_
_entity.id
_entity.type
_entity.pdbx_description
1 polymer ?
#
loop_
_entity_poly.entity_id
_entity_poly.type
_entity_poly.pdbx_seq_one_letter_code
_entity_poly.pdbx_strand_id
1 'polypeptide(L)'
;MSLTVLLTAIILPLSIGVGAIFVPDHVLRISVGIIQQDCQPRISTLINGSYPAPPIYLDPDVTTWIRVYNDADVNATIHWHGLSLASAPYADGAPQASQWPIPPGRFFDYELHPRAHEAGTSFYHSHVGFQAVTAAGALIVKDAGSPPYNYDDDLILILGDYYSAQDHEVEAQVRLISATAISLVVLGIEGHDNLTVIETDNSYVYPVETWYMQSDTGQRFSFLLKTKSKEELGELDESRQFWIQAETRQGDVGLLAWAALSYSSPGEGRHENVTGWSSPSSSTGSYNQVVAVPEAPVLAFPDDVTRWLEYTFTNPALPGYGTPPTAEEVTRRITISTWQFLSETSGYTEMENNNESWHDDYPTGITAPIPYLVEILSNGTIQGEEPDYDRAQANVEHPGYDPVTHSYPARIGEVIEIIWQNAASYPGGVFGPHPLHAHGGPYWDMGSGPGVYTRAVHQELLEGSSSSREGGGIKVEGRWAPQFGEVGAGVSFSPNAVEAMKACHEGIYAAFETVCTRNVWPTKKYVWFDYLNGYDQAADGHQQAAFTITNSLGQTGVHRARFLDEMVKLLPADIARFGKRLETISTSRPDGRLEMKFLDGTSALADVVIGCDGIKSKVRQLIVGENSPSAYPTYTHKYAYRGLVPMDKAIEVIGEERAKNACMHMGPDGHVLTFAVNHGEVLNIVAFRTTKDDWPDYQKLTRPATREDALRDFSGYGANVVNLLKLTEAELDVWAIFDLGENPVSTFHKGRMAISGDAAHATSPHHGAGAGFCIEDSAILAEILADDRVQSHTDLEAALVAFEKCRKERGQWLVQSSRFIGDCYEWRADGVGDDFAKIEAEINRRNGIINNADIREMTREAKELLGKNLMVSSSL
;
A
#
# COMPACT_ATOMS: atom_id res chain seq x y z
N MET A 1 2.71 -10.83 12.59
CA MET A 1 3.83 -10.72 13.55
C MET A 1 3.31 -11.11 14.93
N SER A 2 3.32 -10.22 15.93
CA SER A 2 2.38 -10.27 17.05
C SER A 2 1.67 -8.93 17.12
N LEU A 3 0.41 -8.86 17.56
CA LEU A 3 -0.27 -7.58 17.74
C LEU A 3 0.51 -6.69 18.73
N THR A 4 1.12 -7.30 19.73
CA THR A 4 2.05 -6.68 20.70
C THR A 4 3.28 -6.02 20.04
N VAL A 5 3.71 -6.47 18.86
CA VAL A 5 4.80 -5.82 18.08
C VAL A 5 4.28 -4.54 17.44
N LEU A 6 3.06 -4.62 16.91
CA LEU A 6 2.45 -3.59 16.07
C LEU A 6 1.84 -2.46 16.91
N LEU A 7 1.26 -2.79 18.06
CA LEU A 7 0.73 -1.81 19.01
C LEU A 7 1.83 -0.81 19.43
N THR A 8 2.95 -1.22 20.03
CA THR A 8 3.99 -0.24 20.42
C THR A 8 4.58 0.50 19.21
N ALA A 9 4.77 -0.17 18.07
CA ALA A 9 5.32 0.45 16.86
C ALA A 9 4.40 1.51 16.23
N ILE A 10 3.07 1.35 16.33
CA ILE A 10 2.07 2.30 15.84
C ILE A 10 1.77 3.38 16.89
N ILE A 11 1.65 3.00 18.16
CA ILE A 11 1.22 3.90 19.23
C ILE A 11 2.31 4.91 19.60
N LEU A 12 3.57 4.49 19.68
CA LEU A 12 4.64 5.36 20.16
C LEU A 12 4.84 6.62 19.29
N PRO A 13 4.82 6.55 17.93
CA PRO A 13 4.81 7.75 17.08
C PRO A 13 3.60 8.67 17.29
N LEU A 14 2.39 8.11 17.42
CA LEU A 14 1.15 8.87 17.62
C LEU A 14 1.17 9.65 18.95
N SER A 15 1.59 8.98 20.01
CA SER A 15 1.52 9.49 21.38
C SER A 15 2.66 10.44 21.76
N ILE A 16 3.78 10.44 21.03
CA ILE A 16 4.88 11.41 21.24
C ILE A 16 4.47 12.83 20.78
N GLY A 17 3.36 12.96 20.04
CA GLY A 17 2.85 14.27 19.62
C GLY A 17 3.85 15.00 18.72
N VAL A 18 4.48 14.27 17.80
CA VAL A 18 5.38 14.85 16.80
C VAL A 18 4.56 15.85 15.99
N GLY A 19 4.70 17.13 16.33
CA GLY A 19 4.25 18.27 15.54
C GLY A 19 5.06 18.38 14.26
N ALA A 20 4.99 17.34 13.44
CA ALA A 20 5.52 17.35 12.09
C ALA A 20 4.77 18.44 11.34
N ILE A 21 5.46 19.55 11.11
CA ILE A 21 5.16 20.39 9.97
C ILE A 21 5.22 19.43 8.78
N PHE A 22 4.08 19.12 8.17
CA PHE A 22 4.04 18.28 6.98
C PHE A 22 4.87 18.99 5.90
N VAL A 23 6.05 18.45 5.65
CA VAL A 23 6.95 18.84 4.57
C VAL A 23 6.74 17.82 3.46
N PRO A 24 6.12 18.21 2.34
CA PRO A 24 6.01 17.35 1.17
C PRO A 24 7.42 17.13 0.58
N ASP A 25 7.68 15.95 0.05
CA ASP A 25 8.95 15.61 -0.62
C ASP A 25 9.21 16.51 -1.83
N HIS A 26 8.15 16.91 -2.53
CA HIS A 26 8.20 17.84 -3.66
C HIS A 26 7.18 18.98 -3.52
N VAL A 27 7.55 20.16 -4.04
CA VAL A 27 6.65 21.31 -4.16
C VAL A 27 6.58 21.74 -5.62
N LEU A 28 5.35 21.76 -6.15
CA LEU A 28 5.01 22.32 -7.44
C LEU A 28 4.21 23.61 -7.24
N ARG A 29 4.43 24.60 -8.11
CA ARG A 29 3.67 25.85 -8.14
C ARG A 29 3.16 26.08 -9.55
N ILE A 30 1.86 25.93 -9.73
CA ILE A 30 1.15 26.24 -10.98
C ILE A 30 0.99 27.76 -11.04
N SER A 31 1.35 28.36 -12.16
CA SER A 31 1.36 29.81 -12.38
C SER A 31 1.10 30.12 -13.85
N VAL A 32 0.90 31.40 -14.20
CA VAL A 32 0.76 31.85 -15.60
C VAL A 32 1.96 32.73 -15.95
N GLY A 33 2.57 32.50 -17.12
CA GLY A 33 3.73 33.27 -17.59
C GLY A 33 3.79 33.36 -19.11
N ILE A 34 4.82 34.06 -19.61
CA ILE A 34 5.07 34.19 -21.05
C ILE A 34 6.23 33.28 -21.45
N ILE A 35 5.97 32.33 -22.35
CA ILE A 35 6.96 31.46 -22.95
C ILE A 35 7.36 31.95 -24.36
N GLN A 36 8.45 31.40 -24.88
CA GLN A 36 8.87 31.55 -26.28
C GLN A 36 8.84 30.17 -26.92
N GLN A 37 7.93 29.96 -27.86
CA GLN A 37 7.77 28.71 -28.60
C GLN A 37 7.54 29.08 -30.07
N ASP A 38 8.23 28.40 -30.99
CA ASP A 38 8.42 28.86 -32.39
C ASP A 38 8.84 30.34 -32.53
N CYS A 39 9.70 30.81 -31.61
CA CYS A 39 10.09 32.22 -31.47
C CYS A 39 8.94 33.23 -31.31
N GLN A 40 7.73 32.78 -30.96
CA GLN A 40 6.57 33.61 -30.65
C GLN A 40 6.33 33.72 -29.13
N PRO A 41 5.93 34.89 -28.62
CA PRO A 41 5.45 35.03 -27.24
C PRO A 41 4.04 34.45 -27.08
N ARG A 42 3.90 33.43 -26.21
CA ARG A 42 2.59 32.90 -25.79
C ARG A 42 2.43 33.05 -24.28
N ILE A 43 1.23 33.47 -23.83
CA ILE A 43 0.82 33.32 -22.44
C ILE A 43 0.43 31.86 -22.24
N SER A 44 1.02 31.20 -21.23
CA SER A 44 0.89 29.78 -20.96
C SER A 44 0.73 29.55 -19.47
N THR A 45 -0.01 28.52 -19.09
CA THR A 45 0.13 27.90 -17.77
C THR A 45 1.54 27.30 -17.62
N LEU A 46 2.14 27.33 -16.43
CA LEU A 46 3.50 26.89 -16.14
C LEU A 46 3.58 26.20 -14.77
N ILE A 47 4.46 25.21 -14.63
CA ILE A 47 4.73 24.56 -13.33
C ILE A 47 6.16 24.88 -12.91
N ASN A 48 6.34 25.40 -11.70
CA ASN A 48 7.61 25.92 -11.17
C ASN A 48 8.30 26.94 -12.10
N GLY A 49 7.52 27.59 -12.98
CA GLY A 49 7.98 28.67 -13.87
C GLY A 49 8.61 28.22 -15.19
N SER A 50 8.52 26.94 -15.58
CA SER A 50 9.03 26.45 -16.87
C SER A 50 7.98 25.77 -17.74
N TYR A 51 8.28 25.70 -19.04
CA TYR A 51 7.61 24.85 -20.02
C TYR A 51 8.67 24.15 -20.90
N PRO A 52 8.66 22.80 -21.03
CA PRO A 52 7.94 21.85 -20.17
C PRO A 52 8.27 22.01 -18.67
N ALA A 53 7.45 21.40 -17.82
CA ALA A 53 7.69 21.38 -16.38
C ALA A 53 8.91 20.50 -16.02
N PRO A 54 9.58 20.75 -14.88
CA PRO A 54 10.79 20.00 -14.50
C PRO A 54 10.49 18.49 -14.30
N PRO A 55 11.38 17.58 -14.71
CA PRO A 55 11.16 16.14 -14.52
C PRO A 55 11.16 15.78 -13.04
N ILE A 56 10.21 14.93 -12.64
CA ILE A 56 10.09 14.36 -11.29
C ILE A 56 10.58 12.91 -11.34
N TYR A 57 11.34 12.48 -10.33
CA TYR A 57 11.89 11.14 -10.22
C TYR A 57 11.41 10.47 -8.93
N LEU A 58 10.54 9.47 -9.05
CA LEU A 58 10.01 8.70 -7.93
C LEU A 58 10.81 7.41 -7.71
N ASP A 59 10.88 6.94 -6.46
CA ASP A 59 11.37 5.60 -6.12
C ASP A 59 10.20 4.62 -6.02
N PRO A 60 10.32 3.38 -6.55
CA PRO A 60 9.25 2.39 -6.52
C PRO A 60 9.01 1.82 -5.11
N ASP A 61 7.75 1.49 -4.82
CA ASP A 61 7.21 1.10 -3.51
C ASP A 61 7.51 2.11 -2.38
N VAL A 62 7.75 3.38 -2.74
CA VAL A 62 7.93 4.51 -1.80
C VAL A 62 6.78 5.50 -1.96
N THR A 63 6.07 5.78 -0.86
CA THR A 63 5.11 6.90 -0.82
C THR A 63 5.88 8.21 -0.89
N THR A 64 5.52 9.05 -1.87
CA THR A 64 6.05 10.39 -2.10
C THR A 64 4.91 11.40 -2.04
N TRP A 65 5.05 12.44 -1.22
CA TRP A 65 4.05 13.50 -1.09
C TRP A 65 4.41 14.74 -1.92
N ILE A 66 3.50 15.17 -2.79
CA ILE A 66 3.72 16.32 -3.67
C ILE A 66 2.69 17.41 -3.40
N ARG A 67 3.14 18.55 -2.85
CA ARG A 67 2.27 19.72 -2.65
C ARG A 67 2.23 20.56 -3.91
N VAL A 68 1.04 20.66 -4.51
CA VAL A 68 0.79 21.55 -5.65
C VAL A 68 0.11 22.81 -5.13
N TYR A 69 0.81 23.94 -5.18
CA TYR A 69 0.22 25.26 -5.02
C TYR A 69 -0.38 25.72 -6.36
N ASN A 70 -1.56 26.32 -6.31
CA ASN A 70 -2.11 27.06 -7.44
C ASN A 70 -1.96 28.58 -7.19
N ASP A 71 -0.97 29.18 -7.84
CA ASP A 71 -0.74 30.64 -7.87
C ASP A 71 -1.34 31.31 -9.12
N ALA A 72 -2.00 30.55 -10.01
CA ALA A 72 -2.76 31.09 -11.13
C ALA A 72 -4.12 31.65 -10.68
N ASP A 73 -4.77 32.41 -11.56
CA ASP A 73 -6.12 32.96 -11.37
C ASP A 73 -7.25 32.03 -11.88
N VAL A 74 -6.88 30.90 -12.46
CA VAL A 74 -7.76 29.80 -12.90
C VAL A 74 -7.63 28.57 -11.99
N ASN A 75 -8.64 27.70 -11.96
CA ASN A 75 -8.56 26.39 -11.28
C ASN A 75 -7.50 25.49 -11.93
N ALA A 76 -6.89 24.58 -11.16
CA ALA A 76 -5.91 23.61 -11.68
C ALA A 76 -5.91 22.30 -10.86
N THR A 77 -5.35 21.22 -11.41
CA THR A 77 -5.01 19.97 -10.69
C THR A 77 -3.64 19.47 -11.18
N ILE A 78 -3.19 18.30 -10.73
CA ILE A 78 -2.18 17.48 -11.44
C ILE A 78 -2.65 16.03 -11.41
N HIS A 79 -2.73 15.42 -12.59
CA HIS A 79 -2.86 13.98 -12.80
C HIS A 79 -1.49 13.36 -13.12
N TRP A 80 -1.31 12.08 -12.80
CA TRP A 80 -0.03 11.38 -12.78
C TRP A 80 -0.05 10.24 -13.81
N HIS A 81 -0.11 10.64 -15.07
CA HIS A 81 -0.39 9.78 -16.22
C HIS A 81 0.51 8.53 -16.29
N GLY A 82 -0.15 7.37 -16.27
CA GLY A 82 0.50 6.06 -16.27
C GLY A 82 0.68 5.42 -14.89
N LEU A 83 0.35 6.11 -13.79
CA LEU A 83 0.26 5.50 -12.46
C LEU A 83 -1.16 5.01 -12.16
N SER A 84 -1.28 3.85 -11.52
CA SER A 84 -2.54 3.26 -11.08
C SER A 84 -3.19 4.02 -9.91
N LEU A 85 -2.36 4.64 -9.05
CA LEU A 85 -2.77 5.37 -7.85
C LEU A 85 -3.69 4.58 -6.90
N ALA A 86 -3.66 3.24 -6.98
CA ALA A 86 -4.61 2.34 -6.33
C ALA A 86 -4.59 2.40 -4.78
N SER A 87 -3.54 2.95 -4.17
CA SER A 87 -3.46 3.23 -2.74
C SER A 87 -4.12 4.55 -2.32
N ALA A 88 -4.21 5.52 -3.24
CA ALA A 88 -4.63 6.89 -2.99
C ALA A 88 -5.44 7.44 -4.18
N PRO A 89 -6.60 6.84 -4.53
CA PRO A 89 -7.39 7.26 -5.70
C PRO A 89 -7.95 8.68 -5.59
N TYR A 90 -7.88 9.32 -4.42
CA TYR A 90 -8.20 10.73 -4.20
C TYR A 90 -7.12 11.69 -4.72
N ALA A 91 -5.91 11.19 -5.00
CA ALA A 91 -4.77 11.94 -5.54
C ALA A 91 -4.62 11.79 -7.06
N ASP A 92 -5.66 11.30 -7.75
CA ASP A 92 -5.65 11.10 -9.20
C ASP A 92 -5.80 12.41 -10.01
N GLY A 93 -6.27 13.50 -9.40
CA GLY A 93 -6.27 14.82 -10.04
C GLY A 93 -7.38 15.06 -11.08
N ALA A 94 -8.22 14.08 -11.41
CA ALA A 94 -9.37 14.25 -12.29
C ALA A 94 -10.49 15.06 -11.58
N PRO A 95 -10.84 16.28 -12.05
CA PRO A 95 -11.69 17.24 -11.33
C PRO A 95 -13.12 16.82 -10.97
N GLN A 96 -13.64 15.76 -11.61
CA GLN A 96 -15.01 15.27 -11.43
C GLN A 96 -15.07 13.81 -10.99
N ALA A 97 -13.96 13.07 -11.08
CA ALA A 97 -13.87 11.71 -10.60
C ALA A 97 -13.29 11.64 -9.19
N SER A 98 -12.03 12.09 -9.00
CA SER A 98 -11.26 11.82 -7.79
C SER A 98 -11.28 12.96 -6.76
N GLN A 99 -11.24 14.21 -7.20
CA GLN A 99 -11.11 15.38 -6.31
C GLN A 99 -11.66 16.66 -6.95
N TRP A 100 -11.96 17.67 -6.13
CA TRP A 100 -12.18 19.03 -6.63
C TRP A 100 -10.89 19.63 -7.19
N PRO A 101 -10.98 20.58 -8.15
CA PRO A 101 -9.85 21.43 -8.53
C PRO A 101 -9.25 22.18 -7.34
N ILE A 102 -7.95 22.46 -7.42
CA ILE A 102 -7.26 23.40 -6.54
C ILE A 102 -7.64 24.83 -6.99
N PRO A 103 -8.36 25.62 -6.20
CA PRO A 103 -8.72 26.97 -6.60
C PRO A 103 -7.56 27.96 -6.36
N PRO A 104 -7.57 29.12 -7.03
CA PRO A 104 -6.55 30.17 -6.89
C PRO A 104 -6.14 30.50 -5.45
N GLY A 105 -4.84 30.56 -5.20
CA GLY A 105 -4.24 30.86 -3.89
C GLY A 105 -4.33 29.73 -2.86
N ARG A 106 -4.66 28.50 -3.28
CA ARG A 106 -4.68 27.29 -2.41
C ARG A 106 -3.60 26.29 -2.83
N PHE A 107 -3.55 25.18 -2.11
CA PHE A 107 -2.74 24.02 -2.45
C PHE A 107 -3.52 22.73 -2.19
N PHE A 108 -3.04 21.63 -2.76
CA PHE A 108 -3.45 20.27 -2.45
C PHE A 108 -2.21 19.38 -2.31
N ASP A 109 -2.31 18.35 -1.48
CA ASP A 109 -1.22 17.43 -1.17
C ASP A 109 -1.53 16.06 -1.78
N TYR A 110 -0.78 15.69 -2.82
CA TYR A 110 -0.93 14.45 -3.55
C TYR A 110 -0.09 13.34 -2.91
N GLU A 111 -0.69 12.19 -2.65
CA GLU A 111 -0.01 10.97 -2.19
C GLU A 111 0.24 10.03 -3.37
N LEU A 112 1.50 9.83 -3.75
CA LEU A 112 1.89 8.93 -4.84
C LEU A 112 2.64 7.73 -4.28
N HIS A 113 2.23 6.52 -4.63
CA HIS A 113 2.93 5.29 -4.24
C HIS A 113 3.04 4.34 -5.45
N PRO A 114 3.90 4.65 -6.44
CA PRO A 114 4.10 3.78 -7.60
C PRO A 114 4.75 2.46 -7.16
N ARG A 115 4.26 1.34 -7.66
CA ARG A 115 4.76 -0.01 -7.37
C ARG A 115 6.01 -0.34 -8.17
N ALA A 116 6.75 -1.36 -7.75
CA ALA A 116 7.87 -1.93 -8.53
C ALA A 116 7.51 -2.36 -9.97
N HIS A 117 6.24 -2.61 -10.28
CA HIS A 117 5.78 -2.92 -11.65
C HIS A 117 5.31 -1.70 -12.46
N GLU A 118 5.32 -0.51 -11.85
CA GLU A 118 5.01 0.78 -12.49
C GLU A 118 6.30 1.59 -12.76
N ALA A 119 7.47 0.95 -12.61
CA ALA A 119 8.79 1.49 -12.95
C ALA A 119 8.91 1.72 -14.46
N GLY A 120 9.31 2.93 -14.86
CA GLY A 120 9.38 3.34 -16.26
C GLY A 120 9.00 4.81 -16.49
N THR A 121 8.55 5.08 -17.71
CA THR A 121 8.39 6.42 -18.29
C THR A 121 6.94 6.88 -18.26
N SER A 122 6.59 7.63 -17.21
CA SER A 122 5.31 8.32 -17.05
C SER A 122 5.43 9.83 -17.34
N PHE A 123 4.31 10.55 -17.23
CA PHE A 123 4.30 12.01 -17.17
C PHE A 123 3.28 12.52 -16.16
N TYR A 124 3.33 13.80 -15.84
CA TYR A 124 2.33 14.49 -15.03
C TYR A 124 1.82 15.71 -15.78
N HIS A 125 0.53 15.99 -15.69
CA HIS A 125 -0.10 17.15 -16.34
C HIS A 125 -1.28 17.68 -15.52
N SER A 126 -1.65 18.95 -15.68
CA SER A 126 -2.93 19.43 -15.10
C SER A 126 -4.11 18.78 -15.83
N HIS A 127 -5.16 18.42 -15.11
CA HIS A 127 -6.34 17.76 -15.69
C HIS A 127 -7.55 18.72 -15.77
N VAL A 128 -7.28 20.02 -15.88
CA VAL A 128 -8.28 21.09 -16.00
C VAL A 128 -8.21 21.73 -17.39
N GLY A 129 -9.01 21.18 -18.31
CA GLY A 129 -9.07 21.63 -19.71
C GLY A 129 -7.69 21.68 -20.36
N PHE A 130 -7.44 22.76 -21.12
CA PHE A 130 -6.22 22.98 -21.90
C PHE A 130 -4.89 22.85 -21.12
N GLN A 131 -4.91 23.03 -19.80
CA GLN A 131 -3.72 22.93 -18.97
C GLN A 131 -3.05 21.54 -19.04
N ALA A 132 -3.74 20.52 -19.57
CA ALA A 132 -3.17 19.21 -19.89
C ALA A 132 -1.92 19.29 -20.79
N VAL A 133 -1.78 20.32 -21.62
CA VAL A 133 -0.65 20.43 -22.55
C VAL A 133 0.28 21.60 -22.24
N THR A 134 -0.19 22.68 -21.61
CA THR A 134 0.69 23.77 -21.14
C THR A 134 1.28 23.54 -19.75
N ALA A 135 0.65 22.73 -18.89
CA ALA A 135 1.13 22.43 -17.55
C ALA A 135 1.50 20.94 -17.41
N ALA A 136 2.48 20.48 -18.19
CA ALA A 136 2.93 19.08 -18.23
C ALA A 136 4.46 18.90 -18.11
N GLY A 137 4.91 17.78 -17.56
CA GLY A 137 6.33 17.39 -17.43
C GLY A 137 6.53 15.88 -17.23
N ALA A 138 7.76 15.40 -17.41
CA ALA A 138 8.07 13.97 -17.30
C ALA A 138 8.05 13.46 -15.84
N LEU A 139 7.61 12.22 -15.64
CA LEU A 139 7.53 11.54 -14.36
C LEU A 139 8.20 10.17 -14.49
N ILE A 140 9.42 10.03 -13.95
CA ILE A 140 10.19 8.80 -14.07
C ILE A 140 10.09 8.02 -12.77
N VAL A 141 9.47 6.84 -12.79
CA VAL A 141 9.56 5.88 -11.67
C VAL A 141 10.80 5.03 -11.90
N LYS A 142 11.78 5.12 -11.00
CA LYS A 142 13.05 4.40 -11.11
C LYS A 142 12.85 2.87 -11.05
N ASP A 143 13.82 2.13 -11.58
CA ASP A 143 13.88 0.67 -11.44
C ASP A 143 13.85 0.22 -9.98
N ALA A 144 13.11 -0.86 -9.71
CA ALA A 144 13.13 -1.56 -8.42
C ALA A 144 14.35 -2.49 -8.25
N GLY A 145 15.32 -2.42 -9.16
CA GLY A 145 16.51 -3.27 -9.21
C GLY A 145 17.54 -2.74 -10.20
N SER A 146 18.30 -3.64 -10.83
CA SER A 146 19.06 -3.28 -12.04
C SER A 146 18.14 -3.41 -13.26
N PRO A 147 18.16 -2.46 -14.22
CA PRO A 147 17.36 -2.58 -15.43
C PRO A 147 17.72 -3.87 -16.19
N PRO A 148 16.76 -4.50 -16.90
CA PRO A 148 17.00 -5.71 -17.69
C PRO A 148 17.92 -5.47 -18.91
N TYR A 149 18.16 -4.21 -19.26
CA TYR A 149 18.96 -3.78 -20.42
C TYR A 149 20.07 -2.83 -19.98
N ASN A 150 21.27 -2.96 -20.56
CA ASN A 150 22.40 -2.10 -20.26
C ASN A 150 22.45 -0.91 -21.24
N TYR A 151 22.65 0.29 -20.71
CA TYR A 151 22.80 1.53 -21.46
C TYR A 151 23.73 2.50 -20.70
N ASP A 152 24.36 3.45 -21.40
CA ASP A 152 25.38 4.34 -20.83
C ASP A 152 24.85 5.70 -20.33
N ASP A 153 23.68 6.15 -20.81
CA ASP A 153 23.07 7.45 -20.52
C ASP A 153 21.56 7.45 -20.86
N ASP A 154 20.78 8.29 -20.19
CA ASP A 154 19.33 8.45 -20.42
C ASP A 154 18.99 9.82 -21.03
N LEU A 155 18.02 9.86 -21.96
CA LEU A 155 17.54 11.11 -22.59
C LEU A 155 16.01 11.23 -22.55
N ILE A 156 15.53 12.39 -22.11
CA ILE A 156 14.11 12.78 -22.09
C ILE A 156 13.85 13.86 -23.15
N LEU A 157 12.72 13.73 -23.83
CA LEU A 157 12.09 14.64 -24.80
C LEU A 157 10.56 14.35 -24.70
N ILE A 158 9.67 15.29 -25.05
CA ILE A 158 8.22 15.29 -24.67
C ILE A 158 7.33 15.81 -25.83
N LEU A 159 6.13 15.23 -26.06
CA LEU A 159 5.18 15.67 -27.09
C LEU A 159 4.11 16.70 -26.66
N GLY A 160 4.31 18.02 -26.75
CA GLY A 160 3.20 19.02 -26.70
C GLY A 160 3.30 20.14 -27.76
N ASP A 161 2.34 20.25 -28.71
CA ASP A 161 2.47 21.20 -29.86
C ASP A 161 2.54 22.64 -29.40
N TYR A 162 3.10 23.44 -30.29
CA TYR A 162 2.76 24.84 -30.33
C TYR A 162 1.49 25.10 -31.16
N TYR A 163 0.53 25.78 -30.54
CA TYR A 163 -0.49 26.55 -31.25
C TYR A 163 -0.37 28.03 -30.87
N SER A 164 -0.58 28.92 -31.83
CA SER A 164 -0.28 30.37 -31.72
C SER A 164 -1.31 31.18 -30.94
N ALA A 165 -2.38 30.53 -30.51
CA ALA A 165 -3.54 31.12 -29.90
C ALA A 165 -3.50 30.90 -28.37
N GLN A 166 -4.49 31.36 -27.61
CA GLN A 166 -4.42 31.28 -26.14
C GLN A 166 -4.75 29.86 -25.62
N ASP A 167 -4.58 29.61 -24.32
CA ASP A 167 -4.94 28.35 -23.63
C ASP A 167 -6.47 28.06 -23.63
N HIS A 168 -7.25 28.64 -24.54
CA HIS A 168 -8.62 28.23 -24.85
C HIS A 168 -8.73 27.53 -26.24
N GLU A 169 -7.64 26.90 -26.76
CA GLU A 169 -7.45 26.51 -28.20
C GLU A 169 -6.91 25.03 -28.51
N VAL A 170 -5.68 24.68 -29.01
CA VAL A 170 -5.29 23.24 -29.45
C VAL A 170 -3.78 22.71 -29.31
N GLU A 171 -3.44 21.39 -29.55
CA GLU A 171 -2.21 20.63 -29.04
C GLU A 171 -1.58 19.29 -29.71
N ALA A 172 -0.21 19.04 -29.73
CA ALA A 172 0.66 17.75 -29.85
C ALA A 172 2.16 17.63 -30.52
N GLN A 173 3.34 17.49 -29.82
CA GLN A 173 4.77 17.52 -30.42
C GLN A 173 5.73 16.25 -30.65
N VAL A 174 6.85 15.98 -29.91
CA VAL A 174 7.96 15.01 -30.27
C VAL A 174 8.61 14.18 -29.10
N ARG A 175 8.93 12.87 -29.28
CA ARG A 175 9.48 11.81 -28.33
C ARG A 175 8.76 11.62 -27.00
N LEU A 176 8.70 10.38 -26.55
CA LEU A 176 7.54 9.60 -26.93
C LEU A 176 6.57 9.49 -25.75
N ILE A 177 6.69 10.43 -24.80
CA ILE A 177 5.68 10.80 -23.82
C ILE A 177 4.64 11.61 -24.59
N SER A 178 3.52 10.98 -24.92
CA SER A 178 2.49 11.55 -25.76
C SER A 178 1.54 12.48 -24.99
N ALA A 179 2.08 13.61 -24.54
CA ALA A 179 1.31 14.76 -24.02
C ALA A 179 0.58 15.54 -25.15
N THR A 180 0.22 14.82 -26.21
CA THR A 180 -0.53 15.28 -27.37
C THR A 180 -2.01 15.35 -27.03
N ALA A 181 -2.83 16.08 -27.80
CA ALA A 181 -4.29 15.95 -27.70
C ALA A 181 -4.95 15.54 -29.02
N ILE A 182 -4.31 15.83 -30.17
CA ILE A 182 -4.82 15.42 -31.49
C ILE A 182 -3.77 14.70 -32.33
N SER A 183 -2.52 15.20 -32.41
CA SER A 183 -1.57 14.65 -33.40
C SER A 183 -0.93 13.32 -32.97
N LEU A 184 -1.23 12.25 -33.72
CA LEU A 184 -0.34 11.09 -33.85
C LEU A 184 0.90 11.48 -34.65
N VAL A 185 2.06 11.14 -34.09
CA VAL A 185 3.37 11.52 -34.60
C VAL A 185 4.19 10.28 -34.95
N VAL A 186 4.79 10.29 -36.13
CA VAL A 186 5.85 9.35 -36.52
C VAL A 186 7.20 10.04 -36.41
N LEU A 187 8.22 9.32 -35.92
CA LEU A 187 9.58 9.82 -35.73
C LEU A 187 10.62 8.82 -36.25
N GLY A 188 11.70 9.34 -36.83
CA GLY A 188 12.88 8.55 -37.18
C GLY A 188 14.15 9.39 -37.10
N ILE A 189 15.29 8.72 -37.19
CA ILE A 189 16.61 9.33 -37.07
C ILE A 189 17.44 8.97 -38.30
N GLU A 190 17.91 9.99 -39.02
CA GLU A 190 18.72 9.86 -40.23
C GLU A 190 19.93 8.93 -39.97
N GLY A 191 20.07 7.91 -40.81
CA GLY A 191 21.16 6.94 -40.71
C GLY A 191 21.12 6.01 -39.49
N HIS A 192 20.03 5.97 -38.71
CA HIS A 192 19.86 5.09 -37.55
C HIS A 192 18.56 4.28 -37.70
N ASP A 193 18.64 3.18 -38.44
CA ASP A 193 17.55 2.31 -38.89
C ASP A 193 17.25 1.12 -37.95
N ASN A 194 17.87 1.10 -36.76
CA ASN A 194 17.75 0.03 -35.77
C ASN A 194 17.50 0.63 -34.37
N LEU A 195 16.28 1.13 -34.15
CA LEU A 195 15.76 1.61 -32.88
C LEU A 195 15.12 0.44 -32.12
N THR A 196 15.69 0.08 -30.97
CA THR A 196 15.26 -1.12 -30.24
C THR A 196 14.27 -0.75 -29.15
N VAL A 197 12.97 -0.94 -29.37
CA VAL A 197 11.92 -0.70 -28.36
C VAL A 197 12.07 -1.73 -27.22
N ILE A 198 12.10 -1.23 -25.98
CA ILE A 198 12.32 -2.04 -24.76
C ILE A 198 11.26 -1.81 -23.68
N GLU A 199 10.51 -0.73 -23.75
CA GLU A 199 9.47 -0.35 -22.79
C GLU A 199 8.26 0.25 -23.53
N THR A 200 7.06 -0.14 -23.10
CA THR A 200 5.76 0.42 -23.53
C THR A 200 4.95 0.72 -22.27
N ASP A 201 4.52 1.97 -22.07
CA ASP A 201 3.59 2.38 -21.00
C ASP A 201 3.97 1.91 -19.57
N ASN A 202 5.19 2.21 -19.10
CA ASN A 202 5.78 1.73 -17.82
C ASN A 202 5.88 0.19 -17.71
N SER A 203 5.80 -0.54 -18.83
CA SER A 203 6.03 -1.97 -18.87
C SER A 203 7.19 -2.32 -19.79
N TYR A 204 8.21 -2.97 -19.24
CA TYR A 204 9.22 -3.66 -20.04
C TYR A 204 8.58 -4.68 -20.98
N VAL A 205 9.12 -4.73 -22.19
CA VAL A 205 8.83 -5.72 -23.23
C VAL A 205 10.12 -6.42 -23.65
N TYR A 206 10.02 -7.61 -24.24
CA TYR A 206 11.14 -8.18 -24.98
C TYR A 206 11.54 -7.24 -26.14
N PRO A 207 12.84 -7.11 -26.48
CA PRO A 207 13.29 -6.10 -27.44
C PRO A 207 12.68 -6.27 -28.83
N VAL A 208 12.08 -5.21 -29.37
CA VAL A 208 11.51 -5.16 -30.73
C VAL A 208 12.23 -4.11 -31.56
N GLU A 209 12.83 -4.51 -32.69
CA GLU A 209 13.56 -3.63 -33.58
C GLU A 209 12.62 -2.92 -34.58
N THR A 210 12.79 -1.61 -34.74
CA THR A 210 12.10 -0.79 -35.76
C THR A 210 13.03 0.29 -36.31
N TRP A 211 12.76 0.79 -37.51
CA TRP A 211 13.49 1.93 -38.10
C TRP A 211 12.77 3.27 -37.89
N TYR A 212 11.52 3.24 -37.41
CA TYR A 212 10.74 4.43 -37.03
C TYR A 212 9.84 4.13 -35.82
N MET A 213 9.58 5.18 -35.05
CA MET A 213 8.63 5.19 -33.95
C MET A 213 7.29 5.77 -34.40
N GLN A 214 6.19 5.28 -33.85
CA GLN A 214 4.85 5.88 -33.95
C GLN A 214 4.30 6.08 -32.53
N SER A 215 3.56 7.15 -32.28
CA SER A 215 2.85 7.37 -31.02
C SER A 215 1.65 8.28 -31.19
N ASP A 216 0.54 7.92 -30.54
CA ASP A 216 -0.70 8.70 -30.40
C ASP A 216 -0.89 9.14 -28.92
N THR A 217 -1.88 9.97 -28.57
CA THR A 217 -1.95 10.57 -27.21
C THR A 217 -2.00 9.55 -26.06
N GLY A 218 -1.42 9.93 -24.92
CA GLY A 218 -1.23 9.13 -23.70
C GLY A 218 -0.07 8.14 -23.75
N GLN A 219 0.27 7.59 -24.92
CA GLN A 219 1.27 6.52 -25.04
C GLN A 219 2.68 6.95 -24.57
N ARG A 220 3.44 6.00 -24.02
CA ARG A 220 4.86 6.17 -23.66
C ARG A 220 5.72 5.01 -24.18
N PHE A 221 6.88 5.33 -24.73
CA PHE A 221 7.86 4.34 -25.21
C PHE A 221 9.28 4.70 -24.78
N SER A 222 10.07 3.69 -24.42
CA SER A 222 11.54 3.78 -24.38
C SER A 222 12.15 2.84 -25.41
N PHE A 223 13.10 3.38 -26.18
CA PHE A 223 13.84 2.66 -27.20
C PHE A 223 15.34 2.96 -27.07
N LEU A 224 16.18 1.95 -27.30
CA LEU A 224 17.63 2.09 -27.33
C LEU A 224 18.05 2.65 -28.70
N LEU A 225 18.82 3.73 -28.67
CA LEU A 225 19.50 4.29 -29.84
C LEU A 225 20.97 3.88 -29.80
N LYS A 226 21.35 2.91 -30.62
CA LYS A 226 22.77 2.55 -30.76
C LYS A 226 23.50 3.63 -31.57
N THR A 227 24.38 4.38 -30.90
CA THR A 227 25.24 5.37 -31.55
C THR A 227 26.35 4.70 -32.38
N LYS A 228 26.77 5.37 -33.45
CA LYS A 228 27.81 4.93 -34.38
C LYS A 228 29.19 4.99 -33.74
N SER A 229 29.99 3.96 -34.00
CA SER A 229 31.42 3.95 -33.68
C SER A 229 32.18 5.03 -34.47
N LYS A 230 33.40 5.35 -34.00
CA LYS A 230 34.28 6.30 -34.67
C LYS A 230 34.62 5.85 -36.11
N GLU A 231 34.70 4.54 -36.29
CA GLU A 231 34.95 3.87 -37.57
C GLU A 231 33.76 4.08 -38.53
N GLU A 232 32.53 3.82 -38.07
CA GLU A 232 31.30 4.05 -38.86
C GLU A 232 31.09 5.54 -39.21
N LEU A 233 31.45 6.48 -38.33
CA LEU A 233 31.44 7.92 -38.63
C LEU A 233 32.51 8.32 -39.66
N GLY A 234 33.63 7.60 -39.70
CA GLY A 234 34.70 7.81 -40.69
C GLY A 234 34.31 7.36 -42.10
N GLU A 235 33.35 6.44 -42.23
CA GLU A 235 32.80 6.02 -43.54
C GLU A 235 31.71 7.00 -44.06
N LEU A 236 31.22 7.91 -43.21
CA LEU A 236 30.16 8.88 -43.50
C LEU A 236 30.70 10.32 -43.68
N ASP A 237 31.87 10.46 -44.31
CA ASP A 237 32.58 11.73 -44.60
C ASP A 237 32.76 12.64 -43.36
N GLU A 238 33.04 12.03 -42.21
CA GLU A 238 33.10 12.66 -40.88
C GLU A 238 31.82 13.40 -40.43
N SER A 239 30.64 13.11 -41.01
CA SER A 239 29.39 13.73 -40.52
C SER A 239 29.12 13.36 -39.06
N ARG A 240 28.97 14.40 -38.22
CA ARG A 240 28.71 14.28 -36.78
C ARG A 240 27.33 14.77 -36.37
N GLN A 241 26.49 15.13 -37.34
CA GLN A 241 25.11 15.57 -37.12
C GLN A 241 24.18 14.77 -38.01
N PHE A 242 23.09 14.27 -37.43
CA PHE A 242 22.06 13.48 -38.09
C PHE A 242 20.70 14.08 -37.75
N TRP A 243 19.82 14.22 -38.73
CA TRP A 243 18.49 14.79 -38.49
C TRP A 243 17.54 13.78 -37.86
N ILE A 244 16.95 14.18 -36.75
CA ILE A 244 15.74 13.58 -36.19
C ILE A 244 14.58 14.28 -36.89
N GLN A 245 13.75 13.51 -37.59
CA GLN A 245 12.56 13.98 -38.30
C GLN A 245 11.33 13.46 -37.56
N ALA A 246 10.38 14.35 -37.30
CA ALA A 246 9.06 13.98 -36.81
C ALA A 246 7.96 14.57 -37.71
N GLU A 247 6.91 13.80 -37.96
CA GLU A 247 5.79 14.21 -38.82
C GLU A 247 4.45 13.89 -38.15
N THR A 248 3.46 14.78 -38.31
CA THR A 248 2.06 14.44 -37.98
C THR A 248 1.43 13.67 -39.15
N ARG A 249 0.62 12.65 -38.84
CA ARG A 249 -0.01 11.76 -39.84
C ARG A 249 -1.55 11.77 -39.81
N GLN A 250 -2.14 12.77 -39.14
CA GLN A 250 -3.58 13.03 -39.11
C GLN A 250 -3.89 14.44 -39.63
N GLY A 251 -5.03 14.61 -40.32
CA GLY A 251 -5.51 15.90 -40.85
C GLY A 251 -5.02 16.27 -42.26
N ASP A 252 -5.54 17.38 -42.80
CA ASP A 252 -5.24 17.87 -44.15
C ASP A 252 -3.83 18.50 -44.29
N VAL A 253 -3.12 18.72 -43.19
CA VAL A 253 -1.81 19.41 -43.14
C VAL A 253 -0.85 18.63 -42.24
N GLY A 254 0.05 17.86 -42.86
CA GLY A 254 1.19 17.26 -42.16
C GLY A 254 2.19 18.33 -41.73
N LEU A 255 2.43 18.43 -40.42
CA LEU A 255 3.50 19.25 -39.84
C LEU A 255 4.81 18.45 -39.87
N LEU A 256 5.93 19.16 -40.06
CA LEU A 256 7.28 18.60 -39.96
C LEU A 256 8.09 19.31 -38.88
N ALA A 257 8.68 18.54 -37.97
CA ALA A 257 9.56 19.02 -36.92
C ALA A 257 10.95 18.38 -37.04
N TRP A 258 11.98 19.14 -36.65
CA TRP A 258 13.38 18.80 -36.82
C TRP A 258 14.17 18.97 -35.52
N ALA A 259 15.01 17.99 -35.19
CA ALA A 259 16.06 18.10 -34.18
C ALA A 259 17.37 17.48 -34.70
N ALA A 260 18.51 17.79 -34.08
CA ALA A 260 19.82 17.34 -34.55
C ALA A 260 20.55 16.46 -33.51
N LEU A 261 20.69 15.16 -33.81
CA LEU A 261 21.53 14.25 -33.05
C LEU A 261 23.01 14.58 -33.34
N SER A 262 23.71 15.15 -32.35
CA SER A 262 25.09 15.63 -32.50
C SER A 262 26.08 14.78 -31.72
N TYR A 263 27.15 14.32 -32.38
CA TYR A 263 28.21 13.48 -31.82
C TYR A 263 29.38 14.32 -31.29
N SER A 264 29.72 14.14 -30.01
CA SER A 264 30.83 14.85 -29.33
C SER A 264 32.20 14.21 -29.57
N SER A 265 33.28 14.99 -29.46
CA SER A 265 34.65 14.45 -29.56
C SER A 265 35.10 13.84 -28.22
N PRO A 266 35.84 12.71 -28.22
CA PRO A 266 36.42 12.16 -26.99
C PRO A 266 37.37 13.16 -26.30
N GLY A 267 36.94 13.70 -25.16
CA GLY A 267 37.69 14.70 -24.37
C GLY A 267 37.05 16.10 -24.36
N GLU A 268 36.05 16.37 -25.20
CA GLU A 268 35.14 17.49 -25.01
C GLU A 268 34.08 17.06 -23.97
N GLY A 269 33.98 17.80 -22.85
CA GLY A 269 33.01 17.49 -21.81
C GLY A 269 31.56 17.71 -22.30
N ARG A 270 30.57 17.10 -21.63
CA ARG A 270 29.16 17.42 -21.88
C ARG A 270 28.98 18.94 -21.77
N HIS A 271 28.43 19.57 -22.81
CA HIS A 271 28.06 20.97 -22.73
C HIS A 271 26.92 21.10 -21.72
N GLU A 272 27.19 21.74 -20.58
CA GLU A 272 26.15 22.11 -19.62
C GLU A 272 25.08 22.96 -20.31
N ASN A 273 23.82 22.77 -19.91
CA ASN A 273 22.63 23.28 -20.58
C ASN A 273 22.77 24.74 -21.05
N VAL A 274 22.58 24.98 -22.36
CA VAL A 274 22.55 26.33 -22.95
C VAL A 274 21.21 27.01 -22.63
N THR A 275 20.96 27.29 -21.35
CA THR A 275 19.76 27.99 -20.83
C THR A 275 19.76 29.50 -21.12
N GLY A 276 20.60 29.96 -22.05
CA GLY A 276 20.73 31.37 -22.41
C GLY A 276 21.07 31.54 -23.87
N TRP A 277 20.04 31.65 -24.73
CA TRP A 277 20.21 32.12 -26.11
C TRP A 277 20.49 33.64 -26.14
N SER A 278 21.67 34.01 -25.64
CA SER A 278 22.21 35.34 -25.82
C SER A 278 22.59 35.55 -27.28
N SER A 279 22.10 36.63 -27.89
CA SER A 279 22.43 36.96 -29.29
C SER A 279 23.94 37.01 -29.50
N PRO A 280 24.47 36.52 -30.64
CA PRO A 280 25.90 36.29 -30.84
C PRO A 280 26.71 37.59 -30.86
N SER A 281 27.17 38.02 -29.69
CA SER A 281 28.18 39.07 -29.55
C SER A 281 29.57 38.47 -29.80
N SER A 282 30.38 39.15 -30.61
CA SER A 282 31.54 38.56 -31.25
C SER A 282 32.70 38.23 -30.30
N SER A 283 33.05 36.95 -30.18
CA SER A 283 34.40 36.51 -29.82
C SER A 283 34.75 35.20 -30.52
N THR A 284 36.05 34.91 -30.66
CA THR A 284 36.56 33.93 -31.64
C THR A 284 36.76 32.53 -31.06
N GLY A 285 35.96 31.56 -31.51
CA GLY A 285 36.17 30.12 -31.31
C GLY A 285 35.58 29.34 -32.49
N SER A 286 36.32 28.37 -33.05
CA SER A 286 36.02 27.77 -34.36
C SER A 286 35.24 26.45 -34.27
N TYR A 287 34.06 26.48 -33.68
CA TYR A 287 33.05 25.42 -33.80
C TYR A 287 31.66 26.05 -33.92
N ASN A 288 31.27 26.38 -35.15
CA ASN A 288 29.93 26.89 -35.49
C ASN A 288 29.68 26.75 -37.01
N GLN A 289 29.59 25.52 -37.49
CA GLN A 289 28.74 25.21 -38.64
C GLN A 289 27.44 24.65 -38.09
N VAL A 290 26.44 25.52 -37.95
CA VAL A 290 25.05 25.08 -37.83
C VAL A 290 24.67 24.55 -39.21
N VAL A 291 24.45 23.25 -39.33
CA VAL A 291 23.89 22.68 -40.58
C VAL A 291 22.50 23.27 -40.77
N ALA A 292 22.19 23.73 -41.98
CA ALA A 292 20.89 24.30 -42.28
C ALA A 292 19.80 23.24 -42.14
N VAL A 293 18.67 23.61 -41.51
CA VAL A 293 17.49 22.73 -41.37
C VAL A 293 17.02 22.31 -42.77
N PRO A 294 16.66 21.04 -43.01
CA PRO A 294 16.27 20.57 -44.34
C PRO A 294 15.02 21.29 -44.88
N GLU A 295 15.05 21.68 -46.15
CA GLU A 295 13.89 22.27 -46.85
C GLU A 295 12.82 21.22 -47.24
N ALA A 296 13.10 19.93 -46.99
CA ALA A 296 12.26 18.79 -47.37
C ALA A 296 12.53 17.58 -46.45
N PRO A 297 11.62 16.58 -46.38
CA PRO A 297 11.84 15.33 -45.66
C PRO A 297 13.14 14.62 -46.09
N VAL A 298 13.90 14.08 -45.12
CA VAL A 298 15.11 13.25 -45.35
C VAL A 298 14.82 11.76 -45.11
N LEU A 299 13.79 11.45 -44.32
CA LEU A 299 13.17 10.14 -44.16
C LEU A 299 11.79 10.14 -44.83
N ALA A 300 11.31 8.95 -45.21
CA ALA A 300 10.00 8.75 -45.84
C ALA A 300 9.20 7.70 -45.06
N PHE A 301 8.41 8.16 -44.09
CA PHE A 301 7.58 7.28 -43.26
C PHE A 301 6.36 6.70 -44.01
N PRO A 302 5.79 5.55 -43.58
CA PRO A 302 4.62 4.96 -44.21
C PRO A 302 3.37 5.84 -44.13
N ASP A 303 2.55 5.79 -45.18
CA ASP A 303 1.25 6.50 -45.24
C ASP A 303 0.14 5.78 -44.46
N ASP A 304 0.29 4.47 -44.23
CA ASP A 304 -0.61 3.68 -43.39
C ASP A 304 -0.05 3.60 -41.96
N VAL A 305 -0.67 4.35 -41.05
CA VAL A 305 -0.41 4.33 -39.61
C VAL A 305 -1.38 3.45 -38.82
N THR A 306 -2.28 2.72 -39.50
CA THR A 306 -3.29 1.87 -38.83
C THR A 306 -2.69 0.58 -38.25
N ARG A 307 -1.44 0.26 -38.58
CA ARG A 307 -0.70 -0.89 -38.04
C ARG A 307 0.77 -0.56 -37.82
N TRP A 308 1.20 -0.56 -36.56
CA TRP A 308 2.61 -0.48 -36.19
C TRP A 308 2.87 -1.33 -34.96
N LEU A 309 3.77 -2.31 -35.08
CA LEU A 309 4.21 -3.24 -34.02
C LEU A 309 3.10 -4.04 -33.29
N GLU A 310 1.86 -4.03 -33.80
CA GLU A 310 0.74 -4.88 -33.34
C GLU A 310 1.19 -6.34 -33.13
N TYR A 311 0.79 -6.95 -32.00
CA TYR A 311 1.12 -8.32 -31.62
C TYR A 311 2.62 -8.67 -31.48
N THR A 312 3.55 -7.71 -31.59
CA THR A 312 4.99 -7.97 -31.39
C THR A 312 5.44 -7.86 -29.93
N PHE A 313 4.83 -6.93 -29.17
CA PHE A 313 5.18 -6.69 -27.78
C PHE A 313 4.75 -7.84 -26.87
N THR A 314 5.66 -8.28 -26.00
CA THR A 314 5.40 -9.28 -24.96
C THR A 314 6.26 -8.97 -23.73
N ASN A 315 5.68 -9.05 -22.53
CA ASN A 315 6.43 -8.74 -21.30
C ASN A 315 7.44 -9.85 -20.96
N PRO A 316 8.62 -9.50 -20.42
CA PRO A 316 9.57 -10.48 -19.89
C PRO A 316 9.05 -11.07 -18.56
N ALA A 317 9.50 -12.28 -18.24
CA ALA A 317 9.13 -12.99 -17.00
C ALA A 317 9.84 -12.42 -15.75
N LEU A 318 9.64 -11.12 -15.47
CA LEU A 318 10.20 -10.39 -14.33
C LEU A 318 9.20 -10.33 -13.15
N PRO A 319 9.67 -10.25 -11.90
CA PRO A 319 8.80 -9.99 -10.75
C PRO A 319 8.01 -8.69 -10.92
N GLY A 320 6.70 -8.73 -10.62
CA GLY A 320 5.78 -7.61 -10.84
C GLY A 320 5.02 -7.65 -12.16
N TYR A 321 5.59 -8.28 -13.19
CA TYR A 321 4.96 -8.40 -14.51
C TYR A 321 3.95 -9.56 -14.53
N GLY A 322 2.67 -9.22 -14.32
CA GLY A 322 1.57 -10.18 -14.32
C GLY A 322 1.25 -10.70 -15.73
N THR A 323 1.01 -12.00 -15.85
CA THR A 323 0.46 -12.59 -17.07
C THR A 323 -0.94 -12.05 -17.35
N PRO A 324 -1.28 -11.69 -18.61
CA PRO A 324 -2.65 -11.27 -18.95
C PRO A 324 -3.66 -12.37 -18.62
N PRO A 325 -4.88 -12.03 -18.17
CA PRO A 325 -5.94 -13.01 -17.92
C PRO A 325 -6.30 -13.85 -19.15
N THR A 326 -6.62 -15.12 -18.93
CA THR A 326 -7.14 -16.00 -19.99
C THR A 326 -8.59 -15.67 -20.33
N ALA A 327 -9.04 -16.06 -21.52
CA ALA A 327 -10.43 -15.88 -21.97
C ALA A 327 -11.47 -16.70 -21.15
N GLU A 328 -10.98 -17.57 -20.27
CA GLU A 328 -11.74 -18.38 -19.31
C GLU A 328 -11.80 -17.72 -17.91
N GLU A 329 -10.89 -16.78 -17.61
CA GLU A 329 -10.88 -15.99 -16.37
C GLU A 329 -11.72 -14.71 -16.48
N VAL A 330 -12.01 -14.23 -17.70
CA VAL A 330 -12.90 -13.08 -17.97
C VAL A 330 -14.30 -13.34 -17.38
N THR A 331 -14.62 -12.64 -16.29
CA THR A 331 -15.91 -12.75 -15.59
C THR A 331 -17.02 -11.95 -16.26
N ARG A 332 -16.66 -10.84 -16.92
CA ARG A 332 -17.59 -9.98 -17.67
C ARG A 332 -16.90 -9.37 -18.88
N ARG A 333 -17.64 -9.24 -19.99
CA ARG A 333 -17.21 -8.59 -21.23
C ARG A 333 -18.19 -7.46 -21.53
N ILE A 334 -17.68 -6.25 -21.73
CA ILE A 334 -18.46 -5.09 -22.15
C ILE A 334 -18.00 -4.64 -23.54
N THR A 335 -18.90 -4.03 -24.30
CA THR A 335 -18.58 -3.42 -25.60
C THR A 335 -19.03 -1.98 -25.58
N ILE A 336 -18.09 -1.07 -25.85
CA ILE A 336 -18.33 0.36 -25.90
C ILE A 336 -18.08 0.79 -27.35
N SER A 337 -19.14 1.23 -28.02
CA SER A 337 -19.07 1.69 -29.40
C SER A 337 -18.80 3.19 -29.41
N THR A 338 -17.74 3.62 -30.07
CA THR A 338 -17.23 5.00 -30.00
C THR A 338 -17.25 5.64 -31.38
N TRP A 339 -17.80 6.84 -31.49
CA TRP A 339 -17.78 7.67 -32.70
C TRP A 339 -17.88 9.16 -32.38
N GLN A 340 -17.65 10.00 -33.39
CA GLN A 340 -17.97 11.42 -33.34
C GLN A 340 -19.28 11.71 -34.08
N PHE A 341 -20.07 12.66 -33.60
CA PHE A 341 -21.20 13.19 -34.36
C PHE A 341 -21.25 14.72 -34.33
N LEU A 342 -21.66 15.34 -35.43
CA LEU A 342 -22.00 16.76 -35.47
C LEU A 342 -23.40 16.97 -34.87
N SER A 343 -23.45 17.57 -33.68
CA SER A 343 -24.68 17.81 -32.94
C SER A 343 -25.45 19.01 -33.51
N GLU A 344 -26.64 18.77 -34.07
CA GLU A 344 -27.55 19.84 -34.52
C GLU A 344 -28.03 20.75 -33.37
N THR A 345 -27.88 20.30 -32.11
CA THR A 345 -28.35 21.03 -30.92
C THR A 345 -27.28 21.99 -30.38
N SER A 346 -26.03 21.53 -30.25
CA SER A 346 -24.92 22.35 -29.74
C SER A 346 -24.20 23.14 -30.84
N GLY A 347 -24.19 22.60 -32.07
CA GLY A 347 -23.42 23.13 -33.20
C GLY A 347 -21.96 22.65 -33.23
N TYR A 348 -21.55 21.79 -32.30
CA TYR A 348 -20.20 21.25 -32.20
C TYR A 348 -20.14 19.76 -32.57
N THR A 349 -18.93 19.26 -32.82
CA THR A 349 -18.67 17.82 -32.88
C THR A 349 -18.55 17.29 -31.46
N GLU A 350 -19.35 16.28 -31.13
CA GLU A 350 -19.37 15.61 -29.82
C GLU A 350 -18.88 14.16 -29.96
N MET A 351 -18.27 13.61 -28.90
CA MET A 351 -17.88 12.21 -28.79
C MET A 351 -19.00 11.42 -28.10
N GLU A 352 -19.57 10.42 -28.78
CA GLU A 352 -20.52 9.48 -28.18
C GLU A 352 -19.85 8.14 -27.90
N ASN A 353 -20.15 7.58 -26.72
CA ASN A 353 -19.82 6.22 -26.33
C ASN A 353 -21.12 5.48 -26.00
N ASN A 354 -21.53 4.51 -26.81
CA ASN A 354 -22.81 3.80 -26.64
C ASN A 354 -24.02 4.78 -26.57
N ASN A 355 -24.12 5.73 -27.50
CA ASN A 355 -25.11 6.84 -27.53
C ASN A 355 -25.06 7.84 -26.35
N GLU A 356 -24.07 7.76 -25.45
CA GLU A 356 -23.93 8.69 -24.33
C GLU A 356 -22.75 9.66 -24.58
N SER A 357 -23.01 10.97 -24.54
CA SER A 357 -22.01 12.03 -24.56
C SER A 357 -21.52 12.36 -23.14
N TRP A 358 -20.20 12.51 -22.95
CA TRP A 358 -19.63 13.07 -21.73
C TRP A 358 -19.38 14.58 -21.87
N HIS A 359 -19.63 15.35 -20.80
CA HIS A 359 -19.39 16.79 -20.77
C HIS A 359 -18.88 17.25 -19.39
N ASP A 360 -17.70 17.86 -19.34
CA ASP A 360 -17.14 18.44 -18.10
C ASP A 360 -17.96 19.64 -17.55
N ASP A 361 -18.94 20.13 -18.31
CA ASP A 361 -19.85 21.22 -17.90
C ASP A 361 -21.11 20.73 -17.14
N TYR A 362 -21.23 19.44 -16.77
CA TYR A 362 -22.43 18.85 -16.15
C TYR A 362 -22.41 18.79 -14.60
N PRO A 363 -23.17 19.67 -13.91
CA PRO A 363 -23.63 19.43 -12.54
C PRO A 363 -25.15 19.19 -12.51
N THR A 364 -25.59 17.93 -12.64
CA THR A 364 -27.03 17.55 -12.66
C THR A 364 -27.54 16.85 -11.40
N GLY A 365 -26.74 16.81 -10.32
CA GLY A 365 -27.23 16.51 -8.97
C GLY A 365 -27.90 17.73 -8.32
N ILE A 366 -28.89 17.50 -7.44
CA ILE A 366 -29.67 18.58 -6.79
C ILE A 366 -28.81 19.43 -5.81
N THR A 367 -27.62 18.97 -5.43
CA THR A 367 -26.75 19.62 -4.43
C THR A 367 -25.26 19.71 -4.83
N ALA A 368 -24.94 20.68 -5.71
CA ALA A 368 -23.58 21.12 -6.05
C ALA A 368 -22.72 20.10 -6.83
N PRO A 369 -21.63 20.53 -7.52
CA PRO A 369 -20.67 19.61 -8.13
C PRO A 369 -19.83 18.94 -7.05
N ILE A 370 -20.11 17.67 -6.78
CA ILE A 370 -19.33 16.79 -5.92
C ILE A 370 -18.67 15.73 -6.82
N PRO A 371 -17.34 15.53 -6.77
CA PRO A 371 -16.67 14.50 -7.56
C PRO A 371 -17.16 13.10 -7.17
N TYR A 372 -17.25 12.18 -8.12
CA TYR A 372 -17.84 10.84 -7.89
C TYR A 372 -17.25 10.11 -6.69
N LEU A 373 -15.92 10.03 -6.57
CA LEU A 373 -15.25 9.39 -5.44
C LEU A 373 -15.62 10.05 -4.10
N VAL A 374 -15.77 11.37 -4.08
CA VAL A 374 -16.11 12.12 -2.86
C VAL A 374 -17.58 11.90 -2.48
N GLU A 375 -18.49 11.81 -3.45
CA GLU A 375 -19.89 11.46 -3.18
C GLU A 375 -20.00 10.03 -2.65
N ILE A 376 -19.47 9.05 -3.39
CA ILE A 376 -19.45 7.62 -3.02
C ILE A 376 -18.87 7.40 -1.62
N LEU A 377 -17.77 8.07 -1.26
CA LEU A 377 -17.18 7.98 0.09
C LEU A 377 -17.97 8.72 1.18
N SER A 378 -18.82 9.69 0.82
CA SER A 378 -19.61 10.48 1.78
C SER A 378 -20.97 9.85 2.11
N ASN A 379 -21.64 9.22 1.13
CA ASN A 379 -22.99 8.68 1.30
C ASN A 379 -23.29 7.39 0.51
N GLY A 380 -22.37 6.91 -0.34
CA GLY A 380 -22.55 5.72 -1.18
C GLY A 380 -23.25 5.96 -2.54
N THR A 381 -23.55 7.20 -2.92
CA THR A 381 -24.31 7.50 -4.15
C THR A 381 -23.47 8.14 -5.25
N ILE A 382 -24.02 8.12 -6.46
CA ILE A 382 -23.62 8.95 -7.61
C ILE A 382 -24.85 9.78 -8.01
N GLN A 383 -24.73 11.11 -8.01
CA GLN A 383 -25.81 12.08 -8.24
C GLN A 383 -27.06 11.88 -7.34
N GLY A 384 -26.90 11.25 -6.18
CA GLY A 384 -27.97 10.92 -5.23
C GLY A 384 -28.59 9.52 -5.36
N GLU A 385 -28.17 8.72 -6.35
CA GLU A 385 -28.65 7.35 -6.59
C GLU A 385 -27.56 6.30 -6.28
N GLU A 386 -27.95 5.12 -5.77
CA GLU A 386 -27.00 4.03 -5.50
C GLU A 386 -26.58 3.32 -6.81
N PRO A 387 -25.28 3.14 -7.09
CA PRO A 387 -24.80 2.39 -8.26
C PRO A 387 -25.18 0.91 -8.17
N ASP A 388 -25.87 0.39 -9.19
CA ASP A 388 -26.52 -0.92 -9.12
C ASP A 388 -26.02 -1.85 -10.23
N TYR A 389 -25.25 -2.85 -9.80
CA TYR A 389 -24.70 -3.87 -10.68
C TYR A 389 -25.77 -4.69 -11.39
N ASP A 390 -26.86 -5.06 -10.71
CA ASP A 390 -27.87 -5.95 -11.28
C ASP A 390 -28.76 -5.18 -12.27
N ARG A 391 -29.01 -3.89 -12.02
CA ARG A 391 -29.57 -2.93 -13.00
C ARG A 391 -28.68 -2.78 -14.23
N ALA A 392 -27.36 -2.64 -14.04
CA ALA A 392 -26.40 -2.55 -15.13
C ALA A 392 -26.32 -3.84 -15.98
N GLN A 393 -26.46 -5.03 -15.36
CA GLN A 393 -26.56 -6.30 -16.08
C GLN A 393 -27.92 -6.52 -16.76
N ALA A 394 -28.99 -5.86 -16.28
CA ALA A 394 -30.32 -5.91 -16.89
C ALA A 394 -30.49 -4.93 -18.07
N ASN A 395 -29.53 -4.03 -18.32
CA ASN A 395 -29.55 -3.13 -19.47
C ASN A 395 -29.39 -3.91 -20.78
N VAL A 396 -30.46 -3.95 -21.58
CA VAL A 396 -30.52 -4.74 -22.83
C VAL A 396 -29.84 -4.03 -24.00
N GLU A 397 -29.78 -2.70 -23.98
CA GLU A 397 -29.19 -1.89 -25.05
C GLU A 397 -27.68 -1.77 -24.85
N HIS A 398 -27.24 -1.56 -23.61
CA HIS A 398 -25.82 -1.46 -23.23
C HIS A 398 -25.49 -2.34 -22.00
N PRO A 399 -25.31 -3.66 -22.19
CA PRO A 399 -25.05 -4.59 -21.09
C PRO A 399 -23.79 -4.24 -20.29
N GLY A 400 -23.97 -3.98 -18.99
CA GLY A 400 -22.91 -3.54 -18.09
C GLY A 400 -22.94 -2.05 -17.76
N TYR A 401 -23.73 -1.24 -18.47
CA TYR A 401 -23.93 0.18 -18.18
C TYR A 401 -25.16 0.39 -17.28
N ASP A 402 -24.98 1.12 -16.18
CA ASP A 402 -26.04 1.60 -15.29
C ASP A 402 -26.60 2.94 -15.83
N PRO A 403 -27.82 2.96 -16.40
CA PRO A 403 -28.41 4.16 -17.00
C PRO A 403 -29.04 5.12 -15.97
N VAL A 404 -28.82 4.89 -14.66
CA VAL A 404 -29.26 5.81 -13.59
C VAL A 404 -28.07 6.55 -13.00
N THR A 405 -26.94 5.87 -12.79
CA THR A 405 -25.70 6.51 -12.31
C THR A 405 -24.72 6.85 -13.44
N HIS A 406 -25.10 6.61 -14.70
CA HIS A 406 -24.29 6.82 -15.91
C HIS A 406 -22.89 6.18 -15.82
N SER A 407 -22.79 4.98 -15.24
CA SER A 407 -21.52 4.34 -14.89
C SER A 407 -21.47 2.85 -15.25
N TYR A 408 -20.28 2.24 -15.23
CA TYR A 408 -20.08 0.80 -15.42
C TYR A 408 -19.69 0.15 -14.08
N PRO A 409 -20.63 -0.12 -13.16
CA PRO A 409 -20.32 -0.65 -11.83
C PRO A 409 -19.65 -2.03 -11.91
N ALA A 410 -18.70 -2.28 -11.01
CA ALA A 410 -17.90 -3.51 -10.95
C ALA A 410 -17.75 -4.03 -9.52
N ARG A 411 -17.76 -5.34 -9.35
CA ARG A 411 -17.52 -6.03 -8.08
C ARG A 411 -16.02 -6.27 -7.91
N ILE A 412 -15.52 -6.11 -6.68
CA ILE A 412 -14.11 -6.33 -6.36
C ILE A 412 -13.73 -7.78 -6.69
N GLY A 413 -12.75 -7.96 -7.58
CA GLY A 413 -12.28 -9.26 -8.05
C GLY A 413 -12.88 -9.74 -9.38
N GLU A 414 -13.66 -8.93 -10.08
CA GLU A 414 -13.99 -9.18 -11.49
C GLU A 414 -12.77 -9.04 -12.41
N VAL A 415 -12.76 -9.83 -13.49
CA VAL A 415 -11.91 -9.65 -14.66
C VAL A 415 -12.79 -9.15 -15.80
N ILE A 416 -12.61 -7.89 -16.18
CA ILE A 416 -13.45 -7.22 -17.19
C ILE A 416 -12.68 -7.10 -18.51
N GLU A 417 -13.23 -7.67 -19.58
CA GLU A 417 -12.76 -7.43 -20.94
C GLU A 417 -13.56 -6.26 -21.54
N ILE A 418 -12.87 -5.19 -21.95
CA ILE A 418 -13.47 -4.00 -22.56
C ILE A 418 -13.16 -4.01 -24.06
N ILE A 419 -14.20 -4.03 -24.89
CA ILE A 419 -14.08 -3.99 -26.35
C ILE A 419 -14.47 -2.61 -26.83
N TRP A 420 -13.49 -1.85 -27.33
CA TRP A 420 -13.68 -0.54 -27.93
C TRP A 420 -13.99 -0.71 -29.42
N GLN A 421 -15.26 -0.53 -29.79
CA GLN A 421 -15.75 -0.70 -31.15
C GLN A 421 -15.83 0.66 -31.86
N ASN A 422 -14.75 1.03 -32.54
CA ASN A 422 -14.71 2.23 -33.38
C ASN A 422 -15.79 2.16 -34.49
N ALA A 423 -16.50 3.26 -34.71
CA ALA A 423 -17.55 3.43 -35.71
C ALA A 423 -17.42 4.77 -36.47
N ALA A 424 -17.99 4.84 -37.67
CA ALA A 424 -17.78 5.97 -38.58
C ALA A 424 -18.47 7.25 -38.09
N SER A 425 -17.71 8.35 -38.01
CA SER A 425 -18.18 9.65 -37.55
C SER A 425 -19.27 10.24 -38.44
N TYR A 426 -20.35 10.75 -37.84
CA TYR A 426 -21.51 11.31 -38.54
C TYR A 426 -21.41 12.84 -38.70
N PRO A 427 -21.74 13.43 -39.86
CA PRO A 427 -22.22 12.82 -41.10
C PRO A 427 -21.11 12.41 -42.08
N GLY A 428 -19.83 12.53 -41.71
CA GLY A 428 -18.69 12.37 -42.62
C GLY A 428 -18.48 10.96 -43.18
N GLY A 429 -18.89 9.92 -42.45
CA GLY A 429 -18.67 8.52 -42.83
C GLY A 429 -17.20 8.07 -42.77
N VAL A 430 -16.36 8.82 -42.06
CA VAL A 430 -14.92 8.58 -41.85
C VAL A 430 -14.65 7.97 -40.49
N PHE A 431 -13.60 7.18 -40.36
CA PHE A 431 -13.12 6.64 -39.10
C PHE A 431 -11.88 7.43 -38.67
N GLY A 432 -11.89 7.98 -37.45
CA GLY A 432 -10.69 8.53 -36.83
C GLY A 432 -10.01 7.46 -35.95
N PRO A 433 -8.68 7.53 -35.74
CA PRO A 433 -8.08 6.89 -34.58
C PRO A 433 -8.60 7.55 -33.31
N HIS A 434 -8.82 6.74 -32.28
CA HIS A 434 -9.23 7.20 -30.96
C HIS A 434 -8.31 6.52 -29.94
N PRO A 435 -7.19 7.16 -29.54
CA PRO A 435 -6.38 6.70 -28.43
C PRO A 435 -7.20 6.78 -27.13
N LEU A 436 -7.17 5.72 -26.34
CA LEU A 436 -7.98 5.59 -25.13
C LEU A 436 -7.07 5.28 -23.94
N HIS A 437 -7.15 6.15 -22.93
CA HIS A 437 -6.44 5.99 -21.66
C HIS A 437 -7.39 5.48 -20.59
N ALA A 438 -6.87 4.66 -19.68
CA ALA A 438 -7.60 4.20 -18.50
C ALA A 438 -6.82 4.55 -17.21
N HIS A 439 -7.51 5.22 -16.29
CA HIS A 439 -7.05 5.50 -14.93
C HIS A 439 -7.26 4.24 -14.07
N GLY A 440 -6.32 3.90 -13.19
CA GLY A 440 -6.41 2.71 -12.34
C GLY A 440 -6.02 1.42 -13.04
N GLY A 441 -4.72 1.10 -13.03
CA GLY A 441 -4.19 -0.19 -13.51
C GLY A 441 -4.21 -1.32 -12.47
N PRO A 442 -3.79 -2.54 -12.85
CA PRO A 442 -3.27 -2.92 -14.17
C PRO A 442 -4.38 -3.29 -15.18
N TYR A 443 -4.10 -3.05 -16.45
CA TYR A 443 -4.84 -3.55 -17.61
C TYR A 443 -3.86 -4.12 -18.64
N TRP A 444 -4.37 -4.91 -19.58
CA TRP A 444 -3.58 -5.52 -20.64
C TRP A 444 -4.26 -5.26 -21.99
N ASP A 445 -3.50 -4.81 -22.98
CA ASP A 445 -3.97 -4.87 -24.37
C ASP A 445 -3.98 -6.32 -24.84
N MET A 446 -5.15 -6.78 -25.28
CA MET A 446 -5.35 -8.12 -25.83
C MET A 446 -5.25 -8.12 -27.37
N GLY A 447 -5.18 -6.95 -28.00
CA GLY A 447 -4.93 -6.75 -29.43
C GLY A 447 -6.12 -6.18 -30.21
N SER A 448 -5.77 -5.51 -31.31
CA SER A 448 -6.66 -4.82 -32.26
C SER A 448 -7.25 -5.76 -33.33
N GLY A 449 -8.22 -5.27 -34.11
CA GLY A 449 -8.72 -6.01 -35.27
C GLY A 449 -9.62 -5.18 -36.19
N PRO A 450 -9.60 -5.42 -37.52
CA PRO A 450 -10.41 -4.65 -38.46
C PRO A 450 -11.88 -5.12 -38.46
N GLY A 451 -12.80 -4.16 -38.37
CA GLY A 451 -14.24 -4.38 -38.50
C GLY A 451 -14.96 -4.53 -37.16
N VAL A 452 -15.96 -5.42 -37.10
CA VAL A 452 -16.74 -5.68 -35.88
C VAL A 452 -16.10 -6.81 -35.09
N TYR A 453 -15.87 -6.61 -33.78
CA TYR A 453 -15.30 -7.63 -32.91
C TYR A 453 -16.08 -8.96 -32.98
N THR A 454 -15.35 -10.07 -33.10
CA THR A 454 -15.86 -11.40 -32.76
C THR A 454 -14.75 -12.19 -32.06
N ARG A 455 -15.09 -12.97 -31.02
CA ARG A 455 -14.13 -13.80 -30.26
C ARG A 455 -13.34 -14.74 -31.18
N ALA A 456 -13.95 -15.28 -32.25
CA ALA A 456 -13.29 -16.18 -33.18
C ALA A 456 -12.15 -15.50 -33.96
N VAL A 457 -12.41 -14.35 -34.59
CA VAL A 457 -11.40 -13.61 -35.36
C VAL A 457 -10.26 -13.11 -34.45
N HIS A 458 -10.60 -12.61 -33.26
CA HIS A 458 -9.60 -12.15 -32.30
C HIS A 458 -8.73 -13.30 -31.77
N GLN A 459 -9.32 -14.48 -31.53
CA GLN A 459 -8.58 -15.68 -31.14
C GLN A 459 -7.64 -16.18 -32.27
N GLU A 460 -8.06 -16.12 -33.54
CA GLU A 460 -7.19 -16.47 -34.67
C GLU A 460 -5.95 -15.55 -34.79
N LEU A 461 -6.09 -14.25 -34.46
CA LEU A 461 -4.97 -13.30 -34.43
C LEU A 461 -4.00 -13.57 -33.26
N LEU A 462 -4.53 -13.92 -32.08
CA LEU A 462 -3.74 -14.29 -30.90
C LEU A 462 -3.00 -15.64 -31.07
N GLU A 463 -3.64 -16.64 -31.70
CA GLU A 463 -2.99 -17.93 -31.98
C GLU A 463 -1.93 -17.79 -33.09
N GLY A 464 -2.17 -16.96 -34.12
CA GLY A 464 -1.21 -16.73 -35.20
C GLY A 464 0.11 -16.08 -34.76
N SER A 465 0.09 -15.29 -33.68
CA SER A 465 1.26 -14.60 -33.12
C SER A 465 2.01 -15.41 -32.05
N SER A 466 1.46 -16.52 -31.55
CA SER A 466 1.99 -17.21 -30.36
C SER A 466 3.20 -18.13 -30.60
N SER A 467 3.69 -18.26 -31.84
CA SER A 467 4.61 -19.35 -32.26
C SER A 467 6.07 -19.24 -31.80
N SER A 468 6.38 -18.39 -30.82
CA SER A 468 7.74 -18.07 -30.36
C SER A 468 8.02 -18.40 -28.87
N ARG A 469 7.02 -18.89 -28.12
CA ARG A 469 7.06 -18.94 -26.64
C ARG A 469 7.50 -20.30 -26.07
N GLU A 470 8.79 -20.49 -25.80
CA GLU A 470 9.29 -21.51 -24.85
C GLU A 470 10.21 -20.90 -23.77
N GLY A 471 9.83 -21.06 -22.49
CA GLY A 471 10.62 -20.62 -21.34
C GLY A 471 10.01 -21.13 -20.02
N GLY A 472 10.71 -22.00 -19.29
CA GLY A 472 10.17 -22.71 -18.13
C GLY A 472 10.24 -21.92 -16.81
N GLY A 473 9.13 -21.85 -16.07
CA GLY A 473 9.06 -21.18 -14.78
C GLY A 473 9.57 -22.02 -13.59
N ILE A 474 10.07 -21.35 -12.55
CA ILE A 474 10.45 -21.93 -11.25
C ILE A 474 9.67 -21.21 -10.15
N LYS A 475 9.03 -21.97 -9.25
CA LYS A 475 8.24 -21.45 -8.13
C LYS A 475 9.08 -21.46 -6.83
N VAL A 476 9.06 -20.37 -6.06
CA VAL A 476 9.70 -20.27 -4.74
C VAL A 476 8.69 -19.70 -3.74
N GLU A 477 8.54 -20.34 -2.58
CA GLU A 477 7.62 -19.91 -1.53
C GLU A 477 8.37 -19.55 -0.24
N GLY A 478 8.13 -18.36 0.31
CA GLY A 478 8.69 -17.91 1.58
C GLY A 478 7.96 -16.67 2.09
N ARG A 479 7.11 -16.82 3.11
CA ARG A 479 6.24 -15.73 3.60
C ARG A 479 6.99 -14.78 4.53
N TRP A 480 7.20 -13.55 4.09
CA TRP A 480 7.43 -12.37 4.94
C TRP A 480 6.49 -11.26 4.47
N ALA A 481 5.96 -10.45 5.39
CA ALA A 481 4.86 -9.54 5.07
C ALA A 481 5.36 -8.24 4.39
N PRO A 482 4.87 -7.88 3.19
CA PRO A 482 5.20 -6.62 2.52
C PRO A 482 4.43 -5.41 3.09
N GLN A 483 3.47 -5.66 3.98
CA GLN A 483 2.56 -4.70 4.58
C GLN A 483 2.23 -5.11 6.01
N PHE A 484 1.52 -4.26 6.75
CA PHE A 484 0.85 -4.68 7.98
C PHE A 484 -0.21 -5.77 7.67
N GLY A 485 -0.18 -6.88 8.39
CA GLY A 485 -1.10 -8.00 8.16
C GLY A 485 -0.88 -9.22 9.06
N GLU A 486 -1.99 -9.85 9.46
CA GLU A 486 -2.02 -11.10 10.23
C GLU A 486 -3.28 -11.93 9.93
N VAL A 487 -3.21 -13.24 10.18
CA VAL A 487 -4.34 -14.16 9.95
C VAL A 487 -5.21 -14.32 11.20
N GLY A 488 -6.48 -13.90 11.10
CA GLY A 488 -7.64 -14.59 11.69
C GLY A 488 -7.84 -14.66 13.22
N ALA A 489 -6.93 -14.13 14.05
CA ALA A 489 -7.05 -14.30 15.50
C ALA A 489 -7.97 -13.26 16.19
N GLY A 490 -8.84 -13.70 17.10
CA GLY A 490 -9.51 -12.83 18.07
C GLY A 490 -8.59 -12.42 19.24
N VAL A 491 -8.82 -11.24 19.81
CA VAL A 491 -8.14 -10.75 21.05
C VAL A 491 -9.09 -9.85 21.84
N SER A 492 -8.94 -9.80 23.17
CA SER A 492 -9.78 -8.97 24.06
C SER A 492 -8.98 -8.00 24.90
N PHE A 493 -9.57 -6.84 25.24
CA PHE A 493 -8.89 -5.77 25.99
C PHE A 493 -9.57 -5.44 27.33
N SER A 494 -8.87 -5.72 28.42
CA SER A 494 -9.30 -5.42 29.80
C SER A 494 -9.38 -3.91 30.10
N PRO A 495 -10.10 -3.47 31.14
CA PRO A 495 -10.34 -2.03 31.40
C PRO A 495 -9.07 -1.17 31.48
N ASN A 496 -8.00 -1.66 32.11
CA ASN A 496 -6.69 -0.98 32.16
C ASN A 496 -6.09 -0.75 30.76
N ALA A 497 -6.28 -1.68 29.82
CA ALA A 497 -5.80 -1.55 28.45
C ALA A 497 -6.62 -0.50 27.67
N VAL A 498 -7.93 -0.43 27.91
CA VAL A 498 -8.82 0.57 27.29
C VAL A 498 -8.53 1.98 27.82
N GLU A 499 -8.21 2.13 29.10
CA GLU A 499 -7.71 3.42 29.63
C GLU A 499 -6.30 3.75 29.13
N ALA A 500 -5.44 2.75 28.90
CA ALA A 500 -4.14 2.97 28.27
C ALA A 500 -4.27 3.44 26.81
N MET A 501 -5.21 2.90 26.02
CA MET A 501 -5.50 3.38 24.66
C MET A 501 -5.85 4.88 24.66
N LYS A 502 -6.69 5.31 25.61
CA LYS A 502 -7.08 6.73 25.77
C LYS A 502 -5.92 7.62 26.22
N ALA A 503 -5.06 7.12 27.10
CA ALA A 503 -3.85 7.83 27.53
C ALA A 503 -2.82 7.97 26.38
N CYS A 504 -2.83 7.03 25.43
CA CYS A 504 -1.99 7.09 24.24
C CYS A 504 -2.49 8.11 23.22
N HIS A 505 -3.70 7.94 22.67
CA HIS A 505 -4.28 8.81 21.65
C HIS A 505 -5.77 8.50 21.50
N GLU A 506 -6.64 9.51 21.46
CA GLU A 506 -8.10 9.30 21.37
C GLU A 506 -8.50 8.48 20.12
N GLY A 507 -7.76 8.64 19.02
CA GLY A 507 -7.96 7.84 17.80
C GLY A 507 -7.73 6.33 17.98
N ILE A 508 -6.86 5.88 18.90
CA ILE A 508 -6.66 4.45 19.18
C ILE A 508 -7.89 3.88 19.90
N TYR A 509 -8.45 4.64 20.84
CA TYR A 509 -9.70 4.26 21.51
C TYR A 509 -10.89 4.27 20.55
N ALA A 510 -10.97 5.23 19.63
CA ALA A 510 -11.97 5.24 18.56
C ALA A 510 -11.83 4.03 17.63
N ALA A 511 -10.62 3.73 17.14
CA ALA A 511 -10.31 2.55 16.34
C ALA A 511 -10.71 1.24 17.05
N PHE A 512 -10.51 1.15 18.37
CA PHE A 512 -10.95 0.02 19.17
C PHE A 512 -12.48 -0.09 19.21
N GLU A 513 -13.20 1.00 19.55
CA GLU A 513 -14.66 1.00 19.65
C GLU A 513 -15.34 0.62 18.32
N THR A 514 -14.80 1.07 17.17
CA THR A 514 -15.30 0.74 15.82
C THR A 514 -15.41 -0.77 15.57
N VAL A 515 -14.47 -1.57 16.11
CA VAL A 515 -14.38 -3.03 15.84
C VAL A 515 -14.66 -3.90 17.09
N CYS A 516 -15.11 -3.30 18.19
CA CYS A 516 -15.31 -3.96 19.48
C CYS A 516 -16.61 -4.77 19.53
N THR A 517 -16.48 -6.10 19.54
CA THR A 517 -17.54 -7.06 19.79
C THR A 517 -17.68 -7.31 21.29
N ARG A 518 -18.91 -7.22 21.80
CA ARG A 518 -19.25 -7.34 23.23
C ARG A 518 -20.34 -8.39 23.45
N ASN A 519 -20.46 -8.92 24.66
CA ASN A 519 -21.54 -9.86 25.01
C ASN A 519 -22.92 -9.21 24.77
N VAL A 520 -23.68 -9.72 23.80
CA VAL A 520 -25.00 -9.20 23.42
C VAL A 520 -26.12 -9.65 24.36
N TRP A 521 -25.88 -10.67 25.19
CA TRP A 521 -26.89 -11.23 26.08
C TRP A 521 -27.11 -10.34 27.33
N PRO A 522 -28.33 -9.84 27.61
CA PRO A 522 -28.53 -8.74 28.57
C PRO A 522 -27.99 -8.97 29.99
N THR A 523 -28.11 -10.19 30.52
CA THR A 523 -27.61 -10.55 31.87
C THR A 523 -26.10 -10.77 31.92
N LYS A 524 -25.42 -10.83 30.78
CA LYS A 524 -24.00 -11.17 30.63
C LYS A 524 -23.15 -9.99 30.11
N LYS A 525 -23.77 -8.81 29.95
CA LYS A 525 -23.12 -7.56 29.49
C LYS A 525 -21.79 -7.25 30.20
N TYR A 526 -21.70 -7.51 31.50
CA TYR A 526 -20.51 -7.23 32.34
C TYR A 526 -19.64 -8.48 32.64
N VAL A 527 -19.96 -9.62 32.03
CA VAL A 527 -19.19 -10.86 32.19
C VAL A 527 -17.95 -10.83 31.32
N TRP A 528 -16.80 -11.13 31.92
CA TRP A 528 -15.54 -11.37 31.23
C TRP A 528 -15.55 -12.78 30.63
N PHE A 529 -15.80 -13.79 31.47
CA PHE A 529 -15.98 -15.19 31.10
C PHE A 529 -16.88 -15.89 32.13
N ASP A 530 -17.77 -16.77 31.66
CA ASP A 530 -18.35 -17.86 32.46
C ASP A 530 -17.35 -19.02 32.53
N TYR A 531 -17.13 -19.56 33.73
CA TYR A 531 -16.18 -20.64 33.95
C TYR A 531 -16.93 -21.95 34.17
N LEU A 532 -16.57 -22.96 33.38
CA LEU A 532 -17.32 -24.20 33.18
C LEU A 532 -16.44 -25.41 33.50
N ASN A 533 -17.04 -26.47 34.05
CA ASN A 533 -16.37 -27.75 34.24
C ASN A 533 -16.32 -28.52 32.90
N GLY A 534 -15.36 -28.20 32.04
CA GLY A 534 -15.19 -28.84 30.74
C GLY A 534 -15.05 -30.36 30.77
N TYR A 535 -14.76 -30.97 31.93
CA TYR A 535 -14.66 -32.42 32.12
C TYR A 535 -15.94 -33.10 32.62
N ASP A 536 -17.03 -32.36 32.81
CA ASP A 536 -18.34 -32.90 33.18
C ASP A 536 -18.97 -33.69 32.01
N GLN A 537 -19.37 -34.94 32.28
CA GLN A 537 -19.95 -35.84 31.29
C GLN A 537 -21.49 -35.93 31.39
N ALA A 538 -22.14 -34.93 31.98
CA ALA A 538 -23.60 -34.76 31.94
C ALA A 538 -24.15 -34.84 30.50
N ALA A 539 -25.05 -35.80 30.27
CA ALA A 539 -25.46 -36.24 28.93
C ALA A 539 -26.43 -35.30 28.18
N ASP A 540 -26.94 -34.25 28.84
CA ASP A 540 -27.91 -33.30 28.28
C ASP A 540 -27.28 -31.99 27.78
N GLY A 541 -25.98 -31.76 28.02
CA GLY A 541 -25.28 -30.53 27.66
C GLY A 541 -25.66 -29.29 28.48
N HIS A 542 -26.61 -29.39 29.43
CA HIS A 542 -27.13 -28.28 30.24
C HIS A 542 -26.24 -27.90 31.43
N GLN A 543 -24.94 -27.81 31.16
CA GLN A 543 -23.96 -27.33 32.11
C GLN A 543 -24.15 -25.85 32.47
N GLN A 544 -24.28 -25.59 33.77
CA GLN A 544 -24.22 -24.26 34.38
C GLN A 544 -22.76 -23.81 34.61
N ALA A 545 -22.54 -22.51 34.75
CA ALA A 545 -21.26 -21.96 35.18
C ALA A 545 -20.95 -22.40 36.63
N ALA A 546 -19.72 -22.84 36.87
CA ALA A 546 -19.19 -23.08 38.22
C ALA A 546 -18.99 -21.75 38.97
N PHE A 547 -18.56 -20.72 38.26
CA PHE A 547 -18.52 -19.32 38.69
C PHE A 547 -18.43 -18.39 37.47
N THR A 548 -18.58 -17.08 37.69
CA THR A 548 -18.63 -16.07 36.62
C THR A 548 -17.80 -14.86 37.00
N ILE A 549 -16.77 -14.55 36.20
CA ILE A 549 -15.91 -13.39 36.44
C ILE A 549 -16.46 -12.18 35.68
N THR A 550 -16.56 -11.03 36.34
CA THR A 550 -17.08 -9.78 35.77
C THR A 550 -16.05 -8.66 35.78
N ASN A 551 -16.25 -7.63 34.95
CA ASN A 551 -15.49 -6.38 35.00
C ASN A 551 -16.39 -5.19 34.55
N SER A 552 -15.88 -3.96 34.59
CA SER A 552 -16.65 -2.74 34.27
C SER A 552 -17.11 -2.60 32.81
N LEU A 553 -16.49 -3.32 31.87
CA LEU A 553 -16.78 -3.31 30.43
C LEU A 553 -17.39 -4.64 29.93
N GLY A 554 -17.20 -5.73 30.66
CA GLY A 554 -17.49 -7.10 30.19
C GLY A 554 -16.42 -7.65 29.25
N GLN A 555 -16.81 -8.56 28.37
CA GLN A 555 -15.97 -9.04 27.27
C GLN A 555 -15.94 -8.00 26.14
N THR A 556 -14.75 -7.81 25.57
CA THR A 556 -14.38 -6.69 24.68
C THR A 556 -13.44 -7.21 23.58
N GLY A 557 -13.95 -8.12 22.76
CA GLY A 557 -13.20 -8.83 21.73
C GLY A 557 -13.15 -8.06 20.40
N VAL A 558 -12.00 -8.04 19.74
CA VAL A 558 -11.82 -7.48 18.38
C VAL A 558 -11.27 -8.55 17.43
N HIS A 559 -11.57 -8.42 16.14
CA HIS A 559 -10.82 -9.15 15.11
C HIS A 559 -9.48 -8.43 14.89
N ARG A 560 -8.36 -9.11 15.17
CA ARG A 560 -7.02 -8.52 15.30
C ARG A 560 -6.53 -7.80 14.04
N ALA A 561 -6.85 -8.32 12.86
CA ALA A 561 -6.53 -7.63 11.61
C ALA A 561 -7.32 -6.32 11.47
N ARG A 562 -8.64 -6.32 11.75
CA ARG A 562 -9.47 -5.11 11.64
C ARG A 562 -9.04 -4.01 12.61
N PHE A 563 -8.71 -4.36 13.86
CA PHE A 563 -8.20 -3.36 14.81
C PHE A 563 -6.85 -2.79 14.38
N LEU A 564 -5.99 -3.61 13.76
CA LEU A 564 -4.75 -3.14 13.15
C LEU A 564 -5.04 -2.21 11.95
N ASP A 565 -5.94 -2.59 11.04
CA ASP A 565 -6.35 -1.77 9.89
C ASP A 565 -6.82 -0.36 10.35
N GLU A 566 -7.69 -0.28 11.35
CA GLU A 566 -8.18 1.00 11.89
C GLU A 566 -7.08 1.82 12.59
N MET A 567 -6.11 1.17 13.25
CA MET A 567 -4.98 1.86 13.87
C MET A 567 -3.93 2.35 12.86
N VAL A 568 -3.74 1.64 11.75
CA VAL A 568 -2.78 2.02 10.70
C VAL A 568 -3.20 3.33 10.01
N LYS A 569 -4.51 3.58 9.84
CA LYS A 569 -5.07 4.85 9.33
C LYS A 569 -4.69 6.09 10.15
N LEU A 570 -4.20 5.91 11.38
CA LEU A 570 -3.76 7.02 12.24
C LEU A 570 -2.32 7.46 11.93
N LEU A 571 -1.50 6.60 11.32
CA LEU A 571 -0.10 6.90 11.03
C LEU A 571 0.06 7.67 9.70
N PRO A 572 0.97 8.67 9.66
CA PRO A 572 1.61 9.10 8.42
C PRO A 572 2.27 7.92 7.70
N ALA A 573 2.05 7.83 6.37
CA ALA A 573 2.46 6.70 5.53
C ALA A 573 3.99 6.46 5.48
N ASP A 574 4.78 7.48 5.78
CA ASP A 574 6.25 7.49 5.68
C ASP A 574 6.97 6.89 6.92
N ILE A 575 6.27 6.74 8.04
CA ILE A 575 6.86 6.25 9.31
C ILE A 575 7.16 4.75 9.26
N ALA A 576 6.34 3.97 8.56
CA ALA A 576 6.46 2.51 8.50
C ALA A 576 7.35 2.06 7.33
N ARG A 577 8.52 1.46 7.62
CA ARG A 577 9.45 0.95 6.59
C ARG A 577 9.56 -0.58 6.65
N PHE A 578 8.89 -1.24 5.70
CA PHE A 578 8.85 -2.70 5.58
C PHE A 578 10.16 -3.28 5.00
N GLY A 579 10.31 -4.61 4.99
CA GLY A 579 11.53 -5.31 4.57
C GLY A 579 12.73 -5.21 5.55
N LYS A 580 12.79 -4.17 6.39
CA LYS A 580 13.90 -3.85 7.30
C LYS A 580 14.03 -4.81 8.49
N ARG A 581 14.57 -6.01 8.25
CA ARG A 581 14.91 -6.97 9.31
C ARG A 581 16.26 -6.65 9.95
N LEU A 582 16.24 -6.20 11.21
CA LEU A 582 17.43 -5.82 11.98
C LEU A 582 18.42 -6.99 12.12
N GLU A 583 19.69 -6.70 11.83
CA GLU A 583 20.84 -7.57 12.07
C GLU A 583 21.58 -7.14 13.35
N THR A 584 21.97 -5.86 13.45
CA THR A 584 22.78 -5.35 14.56
C THR A 584 22.59 -3.84 14.76
N ILE A 585 23.04 -3.33 15.92
CA ILE A 585 23.05 -1.90 16.26
C ILE A 585 24.46 -1.53 16.71
N SER A 586 25.08 -0.54 16.06
CA SER A 586 26.35 0.04 16.53
C SER A 586 26.14 1.30 17.34
N THR A 587 26.89 1.44 18.43
CA THR A 587 26.98 2.63 19.29
C THR A 587 28.21 3.49 19.01
N SER A 588 29.02 3.14 18.00
CA SER A 588 30.39 3.64 17.83
C SER A 588 30.54 4.87 16.93
N ARG A 589 29.46 5.59 16.62
CA ARG A 589 29.50 6.71 15.66
C ARG A 589 30.00 8.02 16.29
N PRO A 590 30.78 8.86 15.56
CA PRO A 590 31.25 10.16 16.07
C PRO A 590 30.14 11.16 16.39
N ASP A 591 28.98 11.05 15.74
CA ASP A 591 27.79 11.88 15.98
C ASP A 591 26.87 11.33 17.09
N GLY A 592 27.31 10.33 17.85
CA GLY A 592 26.59 9.76 19.00
C GLY A 592 25.33 8.93 18.66
N ARG A 593 24.81 9.03 17.43
CA ARG A 593 23.62 8.28 16.99
C ARG A 593 23.90 6.78 16.86
N LEU A 594 22.86 6.00 17.12
CA LEU A 594 22.83 4.56 16.95
C LEU A 594 22.69 4.21 15.46
N GLU A 595 23.49 3.26 14.98
CA GLU A 595 23.45 2.77 13.60
C GLU A 595 22.79 1.40 13.56
N MET A 596 21.53 1.35 13.14
CA MET A 596 20.82 0.09 12.85
C MET A 596 21.27 -0.44 11.49
N LYS A 597 21.64 -1.72 11.41
CA LYS A 597 21.93 -2.42 10.15
C LYS A 597 20.92 -3.52 9.91
N PHE A 598 20.51 -3.69 8.66
CA PHE A 598 19.45 -4.60 8.25
C PHE A 598 19.99 -5.67 7.29
N LEU A 599 19.35 -6.83 7.27
CA LEU A 599 19.78 -7.98 6.45
C LEU A 599 19.63 -7.78 4.92
N ASP A 600 19.02 -6.67 4.49
CA ASP A 600 19.01 -6.23 3.09
C ASP A 600 20.27 -5.41 2.71
N GLY A 601 21.23 -5.28 3.64
CA GLY A 601 22.46 -4.50 3.47
C GLY A 601 22.30 -3.01 3.77
N THR A 602 21.09 -2.52 4.02
CA THR A 602 20.85 -1.10 4.33
C THR A 602 21.07 -0.77 5.81
N SER A 603 21.14 0.53 6.12
CA SER A 603 21.30 1.01 7.50
C SER A 603 20.51 2.30 7.73
N ALA A 604 20.08 2.52 8.98
CA ALA A 604 19.40 3.74 9.41
C ALA A 604 20.03 4.27 10.71
N LEU A 605 19.90 5.58 10.94
CA LEU A 605 20.42 6.28 12.12
C LEU A 605 19.27 6.72 13.03
N ALA A 606 19.43 6.54 14.34
CA ALA A 606 18.47 7.02 15.33
C ALA A 606 19.18 7.45 16.64
N ASP A 607 18.61 8.40 17.35
CA ASP A 607 19.13 8.83 18.65
C ASP A 607 18.79 7.81 19.75
N VAL A 608 17.61 7.17 19.65
CA VAL A 608 17.11 6.11 20.53
C VAL A 608 16.51 4.96 19.72
N VAL A 609 16.59 3.71 20.19
CA VAL A 609 15.97 2.55 19.54
C VAL A 609 15.11 1.77 20.53
N ILE A 610 13.83 1.59 20.20
CA ILE A 610 12.87 0.79 20.98
C ILE A 610 12.56 -0.52 20.24
N GLY A 611 13.07 -1.63 20.78
CA GLY A 611 12.81 -2.98 20.30
C GLY A 611 11.38 -3.43 20.59
N CYS A 612 10.51 -3.23 19.62
CA CYS A 612 9.15 -3.75 19.62
C CYS A 612 9.07 -5.14 18.94
N ASP A 613 10.20 -5.72 18.55
CA ASP A 613 10.36 -6.87 17.63
C ASP A 613 9.98 -8.26 18.21
N GLY A 614 9.26 -8.27 19.34
CA GLY A 614 8.44 -9.40 19.78
C GLY A 614 9.17 -10.59 20.40
N ILE A 615 8.49 -11.73 20.48
CA ILE A 615 8.96 -12.88 21.28
C ILE A 615 10.33 -13.42 20.85
N LYS A 616 10.75 -13.23 19.59
CA LYS A 616 12.09 -13.60 19.08
C LYS A 616 13.03 -12.39 18.89
N SER A 617 12.78 -11.30 19.62
CA SER A 617 13.49 -10.01 19.53
C SER A 617 15.01 -10.14 19.40
N LYS A 618 15.55 -9.46 18.38
CA LYS A 618 16.98 -9.22 18.18
C LYS A 618 17.46 -8.06 19.05
N VAL A 619 16.64 -7.04 19.31
CA VAL A 619 17.03 -5.94 20.22
C VAL A 619 17.25 -6.47 21.64
N ARG A 620 16.42 -7.41 22.13
CA ARG A 620 16.66 -8.11 23.41
C ARG A 620 18.00 -8.85 23.41
N GLN A 621 18.32 -9.58 22.33
CA GLN A 621 19.62 -10.26 22.19
C GLN A 621 20.81 -9.27 22.26
N LEU A 622 20.68 -8.08 21.67
CA LEU A 622 21.71 -7.02 21.72
C LEU A 622 21.80 -6.37 23.11
N ILE A 623 20.68 -6.28 23.85
CA ILE A 623 20.62 -5.80 25.24
C ILE A 623 21.30 -6.82 26.18
N VAL A 624 20.72 -8.01 26.37
CA VAL A 624 21.20 -8.99 27.38
C VAL A 624 22.40 -9.83 26.92
N GLY A 625 22.73 -9.80 25.62
CA GLY A 625 23.76 -10.62 24.98
C GLY A 625 23.22 -11.98 24.50
N GLU A 626 23.63 -12.40 23.30
CA GLU A 626 23.15 -13.62 22.62
C GLU A 626 23.43 -14.93 23.39
N ASN A 627 24.39 -14.94 24.30
CA ASN A 627 24.71 -16.08 25.16
C ASN A 627 23.90 -16.11 26.48
N SER A 628 23.03 -15.11 26.71
CA SER A 628 22.17 -15.05 27.90
C SER A 628 20.94 -15.95 27.74
N PRO A 629 20.56 -16.77 28.73
CA PRO A 629 19.32 -17.56 28.68
C PRO A 629 18.08 -16.68 28.41
N SER A 630 18.02 -15.48 28.99
CA SER A 630 16.92 -14.54 28.78
C SER A 630 16.89 -13.89 27.39
N ALA A 631 17.82 -14.19 26.49
CA ALA A 631 17.79 -13.72 25.11
C ALA A 631 16.69 -14.42 24.29
N TYR A 632 16.32 -15.65 24.65
CA TYR A 632 15.39 -16.50 23.89
C TYR A 632 14.16 -16.90 24.72
N PRO A 633 13.00 -17.11 24.07
CA PRO A 633 11.81 -17.60 24.76
C PRO A 633 11.91 -19.10 25.05
N THR A 634 11.29 -19.51 26.16
CA THR A 634 11.20 -20.90 26.61
C THR A 634 9.83 -21.49 26.29
N TYR A 635 9.78 -22.76 25.89
CA TYR A 635 8.53 -23.50 25.70
C TYR A 635 7.86 -23.71 27.05
N THR A 636 6.53 -23.56 27.14
CA THR A 636 5.79 -23.73 28.40
C THR A 636 5.23 -25.14 28.60
N HIS A 637 5.61 -26.08 27.72
CA HIS A 637 5.02 -27.43 27.60
C HIS A 637 3.50 -27.44 27.36
N LYS A 638 2.94 -26.31 26.91
CA LYS A 638 1.55 -26.18 26.46
C LYS A 638 1.49 -25.83 24.96
N TYR A 639 0.45 -26.33 24.29
CA TYR A 639 0.14 -25.96 22.90
C TYR A 639 -1.37 -25.78 22.71
N ALA A 640 -1.78 -25.12 21.62
CA ALA A 640 -3.18 -24.79 21.36
C ALA A 640 -3.61 -25.14 19.93
N TYR A 641 -4.76 -25.81 19.81
CA TYR A 641 -5.55 -25.84 18.58
C TYR A 641 -6.38 -24.56 18.46
N ARG A 642 -6.63 -24.09 17.23
CA ARG A 642 -7.47 -22.92 16.94
C ARG A 642 -8.51 -23.26 15.90
N GLY A 643 -9.71 -22.69 16.01
CA GLY A 643 -10.75 -22.79 15.01
C GLY A 643 -11.68 -21.58 15.02
N LEU A 644 -12.21 -21.24 13.85
CA LEU A 644 -13.30 -20.27 13.67
C LEU A 644 -14.52 -21.05 13.18
N VAL A 645 -15.69 -20.79 13.77
CA VAL A 645 -16.93 -21.53 13.49
C VAL A 645 -18.08 -20.53 13.28
N PRO A 646 -18.88 -20.66 12.21
CA PRO A 646 -20.09 -19.85 12.03
C PRO A 646 -21.02 -19.89 13.25
N MET A 647 -21.53 -18.73 13.67
CA MET A 647 -22.29 -18.63 14.93
C MET A 647 -23.58 -19.47 14.92
N ASP A 648 -24.25 -19.63 13.77
CA ASP A 648 -25.42 -20.50 13.62
C ASP A 648 -25.08 -21.97 13.95
N LYS A 649 -23.96 -22.49 13.43
CA LYS A 649 -23.46 -23.85 13.68
C LYS A 649 -23.05 -24.03 15.14
N ALA A 650 -22.52 -22.99 15.79
CA ALA A 650 -22.26 -23.01 17.23
C ALA A 650 -23.57 -23.04 18.05
N ILE A 651 -24.56 -22.22 17.70
CA ILE A 651 -25.88 -22.18 18.36
C ILE A 651 -26.59 -23.54 18.27
N GLU A 652 -26.56 -24.20 17.11
CA GLU A 652 -27.11 -25.54 16.88
C GLU A 652 -26.53 -26.61 17.84
N VAL A 653 -25.29 -26.42 18.30
CA VAL A 653 -24.51 -27.46 18.98
C VAL A 653 -24.33 -27.23 20.49
N ILE A 654 -24.19 -25.98 20.94
CA ILE A 654 -24.03 -25.63 22.37
C ILE A 654 -25.12 -24.72 22.94
N GLY A 655 -26.12 -24.33 22.14
CA GLY A 655 -27.23 -23.48 22.53
C GLY A 655 -26.91 -21.97 22.49
N GLU A 656 -27.94 -21.15 22.27
CA GLU A 656 -27.79 -19.73 21.95
C GLU A 656 -27.07 -18.91 23.04
N GLU A 657 -27.47 -19.05 24.31
CA GLU A 657 -26.83 -18.31 25.41
C GLU A 657 -25.34 -18.66 25.52
N ARG A 658 -24.94 -19.92 25.29
CA ARG A 658 -23.53 -20.31 25.43
C ARG A 658 -22.69 -19.87 24.22
N ALA A 659 -23.23 -19.98 23.01
CA ALA A 659 -22.52 -19.55 21.80
C ALA A 659 -22.30 -18.02 21.75
N LYS A 660 -23.26 -17.23 22.25
CA LYS A 660 -23.21 -15.75 22.24
C LYS A 660 -22.50 -15.12 23.45
N ASN A 661 -21.86 -15.91 24.32
CA ASN A 661 -21.14 -15.44 25.51
C ASN A 661 -19.74 -16.04 25.62
N ALA A 662 -18.84 -15.32 26.29
CA ALA A 662 -17.48 -15.80 26.56
C ALA A 662 -17.47 -16.92 27.61
N CYS A 663 -16.94 -18.10 27.24
CA CYS A 663 -16.93 -19.31 28.06
C CYS A 663 -15.52 -19.92 28.19
N MET A 664 -15.20 -20.44 29.38
CA MET A 664 -13.92 -21.06 29.73
C MET A 664 -14.15 -22.48 30.29
N HIS A 665 -13.96 -23.50 29.45
CA HIS A 665 -14.12 -24.91 29.81
C HIS A 665 -12.81 -25.46 30.41
N MET A 666 -12.74 -25.54 31.73
CA MET A 666 -11.60 -26.03 32.50
C MET A 666 -11.59 -27.57 32.61
N GLY A 667 -10.43 -28.19 32.80
CA GLY A 667 -10.33 -29.66 32.97
C GLY A 667 -8.90 -30.15 33.15
N PRO A 668 -8.67 -31.47 33.29
CA PRO A 668 -7.35 -32.01 33.59
C PRO A 668 -6.38 -31.91 32.39
N ASP A 669 -5.25 -31.23 32.60
CA ASP A 669 -4.16 -31.02 31.62
C ASP A 669 -4.59 -30.28 30.33
N GLY A 670 -5.71 -29.56 30.34
CA GLY A 670 -6.14 -28.74 29.20
C GLY A 670 -7.39 -27.89 29.46
N HIS A 671 -7.63 -26.91 28.61
CA HIS A 671 -8.81 -26.04 28.71
C HIS A 671 -9.24 -25.53 27.32
N VAL A 672 -10.52 -25.22 27.15
CA VAL A 672 -11.05 -24.65 25.90
C VAL A 672 -11.75 -23.34 26.20
N LEU A 673 -11.32 -22.26 25.55
CA LEU A 673 -12.00 -20.96 25.62
C LEU A 673 -12.75 -20.69 24.32
N THR A 674 -13.92 -20.08 24.44
CA THR A 674 -14.74 -19.62 23.31
C THR A 674 -15.25 -18.20 23.54
N PHE A 675 -15.26 -17.38 22.50
CA PHE A 675 -15.91 -16.07 22.52
C PHE A 675 -16.29 -15.62 21.10
N ALA A 676 -17.34 -14.80 21.00
CA ALA A 676 -17.81 -14.27 19.73
C ALA A 676 -16.89 -13.16 19.19
N VAL A 677 -16.69 -13.16 17.88
CA VAL A 677 -15.95 -12.14 17.10
C VAL A 677 -16.77 -11.75 15.86
N ASN A 678 -16.25 -10.80 15.06
CA ASN A 678 -16.92 -10.26 13.87
C ASN A 678 -18.38 -9.83 14.15
N HIS A 679 -18.55 -8.92 15.12
CA HIS A 679 -19.84 -8.39 15.58
C HIS A 679 -20.85 -9.45 16.09
N GLY A 680 -20.42 -10.70 16.28
CA GLY A 680 -21.25 -11.81 16.75
C GLY A 680 -21.47 -12.93 15.74
N GLU A 681 -20.97 -12.81 14.51
CA GLU A 681 -21.23 -13.76 13.42
C GLU A 681 -20.37 -15.03 13.47
N VAL A 682 -19.23 -14.98 14.18
CA VAL A 682 -18.25 -16.09 14.24
C VAL A 682 -17.90 -16.38 15.70
N LEU A 683 -17.89 -17.65 16.07
CA LEU A 683 -17.34 -18.13 17.33
C LEU A 683 -15.86 -18.48 17.15
N ASN A 684 -14.98 -17.81 17.90
CA ASN A 684 -13.56 -18.18 17.99
C ASN A 684 -13.39 -19.25 19.08
N ILE A 685 -12.72 -20.35 18.73
CA ILE A 685 -12.42 -21.49 19.61
C ILE A 685 -10.89 -21.63 19.75
N VAL A 686 -10.40 -21.70 20.99
CA VAL A 686 -8.99 -22.04 21.25
C VAL A 686 -8.90 -23.10 22.34
N ALA A 687 -8.27 -24.24 22.02
CA ALA A 687 -8.23 -25.43 22.85
C ALA A 687 -6.78 -25.76 23.23
N PHE A 688 -6.42 -25.52 24.49
CA PHE A 688 -5.08 -25.65 25.06
C PHE A 688 -4.85 -27.00 25.72
N ARG A 689 -3.66 -27.57 25.51
CA ARG A 689 -3.25 -28.87 26.07
C ARG A 689 -1.84 -28.77 26.65
N THR A 690 -1.65 -29.26 27.88
CA THR A 690 -0.34 -29.53 28.46
C THR A 690 0.19 -30.89 27.99
N THR A 691 1.48 -30.98 27.71
CA THR A 691 2.22 -32.24 27.58
C THR A 691 3.45 -32.26 28.50
N LYS A 692 4.22 -33.35 28.47
CA LYS A 692 5.59 -33.45 29.01
C LYS A 692 6.65 -33.52 27.91
N ASP A 693 6.23 -33.60 26.65
CA ASP A 693 7.12 -33.68 25.49
C ASP A 693 7.66 -32.28 25.13
N ASP A 694 8.96 -32.19 24.84
CA ASP A 694 9.57 -30.96 24.33
C ASP A 694 9.09 -30.61 22.92
N TRP A 695 9.12 -29.32 22.58
CA TRP A 695 8.76 -28.87 21.24
C TRP A 695 9.90 -29.15 20.23
N PRO A 696 9.65 -29.83 19.10
CA PRO A 696 10.72 -30.35 18.25
C PRO A 696 11.47 -29.32 17.41
N ASP A 697 10.91 -28.12 17.19
CA ASP A 697 11.52 -27.06 16.38
C ASP A 697 11.29 -25.68 17.03
N TYR A 698 12.28 -25.18 17.76
CA TYR A 698 12.23 -23.86 18.41
C TYR A 698 12.19 -22.69 17.41
N GLN A 699 12.46 -22.91 16.11
CA GLN A 699 12.30 -21.89 15.08
C GLN A 699 10.84 -21.81 14.58
N LYS A 700 10.14 -22.94 14.43
CA LYS A 700 8.73 -23.00 14.01
C LYS A 700 7.78 -23.15 15.20
N LEU A 701 7.05 -22.08 15.52
CA LEU A 701 6.07 -22.08 16.63
C LEU A 701 4.72 -22.73 16.29
N THR A 702 4.53 -23.16 15.05
CA THR A 702 3.34 -23.91 14.59
C THR A 702 3.73 -25.20 13.89
N ARG A 703 2.83 -26.17 13.89
CA ARG A 703 2.90 -27.37 13.04
C ARG A 703 1.48 -27.78 12.58
N PRO A 704 1.33 -28.38 11.39
CA PRO A 704 0.09 -29.02 10.99
C PRO A 704 -0.36 -30.08 11.99
N ALA A 705 -1.67 -30.20 12.16
CA ALA A 705 -2.36 -31.20 12.96
C ALA A 705 -3.75 -31.45 12.35
N THR A 706 -4.48 -32.40 12.90
CA THR A 706 -5.87 -32.69 12.50
C THR A 706 -6.86 -32.35 13.60
N ARG A 707 -8.13 -32.19 13.24
CA ARG A 707 -9.24 -32.20 14.19
C ARG A 707 -9.29 -33.49 15.01
N GLU A 708 -8.93 -34.60 14.40
CA GLU A 708 -8.87 -35.91 15.04
C GLU A 708 -7.74 -36.00 16.09
N ASP A 709 -6.68 -35.20 15.96
CA ASP A 709 -5.71 -34.97 17.05
C ASP A 709 -6.34 -34.21 18.22
N ALA A 710 -7.06 -33.10 17.96
CA ALA A 710 -7.75 -32.35 19.00
C ALA A 710 -8.82 -33.19 19.72
N LEU A 711 -9.63 -33.96 18.97
CA LEU A 711 -10.65 -34.85 19.52
C LEU A 711 -10.08 -36.00 20.34
N ARG A 712 -8.85 -36.46 20.03
CA ARG A 712 -8.11 -37.42 20.86
C ARG A 712 -7.64 -36.76 22.16
N ASP A 713 -7.02 -35.59 22.08
CA ASP A 713 -6.41 -34.94 23.25
C ASP A 713 -7.47 -34.46 24.26
N PHE A 714 -8.67 -34.11 23.79
CA PHE A 714 -9.84 -33.75 24.59
C PHE A 714 -10.86 -34.90 24.76
N SER A 715 -10.50 -36.16 24.48
CA SER A 715 -11.47 -37.28 24.44
C SER A 715 -12.17 -37.61 25.76
N GLY A 716 -11.67 -37.10 26.89
CA GLY A 716 -12.32 -37.22 28.20
C GLY A 716 -13.30 -36.09 28.55
N TYR A 717 -13.34 -35.01 27.77
CA TYR A 717 -14.12 -33.81 28.07
C TYR A 717 -15.61 -33.98 27.73
N GLY A 718 -16.43 -33.11 28.31
CA GLY A 718 -17.88 -33.09 28.14
C GLY A 718 -18.34 -32.81 26.71
N ALA A 719 -19.58 -33.18 26.42
CA ALA A 719 -20.18 -33.11 25.09
C ALA A 719 -20.10 -31.71 24.45
N ASN A 720 -20.19 -30.63 25.24
CA ASN A 720 -20.05 -29.26 24.74
C ASN A 720 -18.68 -29.03 24.06
N VAL A 721 -17.58 -29.41 24.71
CA VAL A 721 -16.22 -29.26 24.18
C VAL A 721 -16.00 -30.20 22.99
N VAL A 722 -16.39 -31.47 23.13
CA VAL A 722 -16.21 -32.48 22.08
C VAL A 722 -17.01 -32.16 20.82
N ASN A 723 -18.19 -31.53 20.94
CA ASN A 723 -18.97 -31.14 19.77
C ASN A 723 -18.52 -29.81 19.16
N LEU A 724 -18.03 -28.85 19.96
CA LEU A 724 -17.34 -27.65 19.43
C LEU A 724 -16.12 -28.03 18.58
N LEU A 725 -15.31 -28.98 19.06
CA LEU A 725 -14.15 -29.48 18.30
C LEU A 725 -14.54 -30.25 17.03
N LYS A 726 -15.76 -30.79 16.92
CA LYS A 726 -16.26 -31.39 15.65
C LYS A 726 -16.57 -30.36 14.57
N LEU A 727 -16.82 -29.10 14.94
CA LEU A 727 -17.16 -28.02 14.02
C LEU A 727 -15.94 -27.36 13.38
N THR A 728 -14.72 -27.67 13.83
CA THR A 728 -13.51 -27.15 13.18
C THR A 728 -13.27 -27.83 11.83
N GLU A 729 -12.45 -27.17 11.00
CA GLU A 729 -11.86 -27.78 9.80
C GLU A 729 -11.10 -29.07 10.14
N ALA A 730 -10.96 -29.96 9.16
CA ALA A 730 -10.33 -31.27 9.36
C ALA A 730 -8.80 -31.15 9.50
N GLU A 731 -8.18 -30.34 8.65
CA GLU A 731 -6.80 -29.89 8.81
C GLU A 731 -6.77 -28.68 9.76
N LEU A 732 -5.79 -28.62 10.65
CA LEU A 732 -5.59 -27.56 11.66
C LEU A 732 -4.12 -27.22 11.81
N ASP A 733 -3.82 -26.11 12.50
CA ASP A 733 -2.49 -25.84 13.05
C ASP A 733 -2.50 -25.98 14.58
N VAL A 734 -1.47 -26.63 15.12
CA VAL A 734 -1.12 -26.59 16.55
C VAL A 734 -0.09 -25.51 16.79
N TRP A 735 -0.41 -24.58 17.71
CA TRP A 735 0.41 -23.44 18.09
C TRP A 735 1.10 -23.71 19.43
N ALA A 736 2.43 -23.78 19.43
CA ALA A 736 3.23 -23.95 20.64
C ALA A 736 3.23 -22.68 21.50
N ILE A 737 2.97 -22.81 22.79
CA ILE A 737 3.01 -21.67 23.71
C ILE A 737 4.44 -21.50 24.24
N PHE A 738 5.01 -20.34 23.95
CA PHE A 738 6.33 -19.91 24.37
C PHE A 738 6.19 -18.60 25.14
N ASP A 739 7.01 -18.41 26.19
CA ASP A 739 7.06 -17.16 26.95
C ASP A 739 8.47 -16.91 27.56
N LEU A 740 8.64 -15.81 28.27
CA LEU A 740 9.90 -15.43 28.95
C LEU A 740 9.89 -15.80 30.46
N GLY A 741 9.06 -16.76 30.88
CA GLY A 741 8.79 -17.04 32.28
C GLY A 741 9.87 -17.84 33.00
N GLU A 742 10.59 -18.71 32.29
CA GLU A 742 11.69 -19.50 32.89
C GLU A 742 12.98 -18.67 33.00
N ASN A 743 13.24 -17.81 32.02
CA ASN A 743 14.40 -16.93 31.97
C ASN A 743 13.97 -15.46 31.79
N PRO A 744 13.43 -14.79 32.84
CA PRO A 744 13.01 -13.39 32.76
C PRO A 744 14.14 -12.46 32.30
N VAL A 745 13.79 -11.41 31.55
CA VAL A 745 14.78 -10.48 30.99
C VAL A 745 15.35 -9.59 32.09
N SER A 746 16.67 -9.67 32.31
CA SER A 746 17.35 -9.02 33.44
C SER A 746 17.24 -7.49 33.44
N THR A 747 17.20 -6.88 32.26
CA THR A 747 17.03 -5.44 32.03
C THR A 747 16.24 -5.21 30.74
N PHE A 748 15.45 -4.15 30.71
CA PHE A 748 14.68 -3.70 29.55
C PHE A 748 15.41 -2.60 28.75
N HIS A 749 16.60 -2.14 29.18
CA HIS A 749 17.36 -1.13 28.44
C HIS A 749 18.89 -1.33 28.50
N LYS A 750 19.63 -0.62 27.64
CA LYS A 750 21.11 -0.59 27.60
C LYS A 750 21.57 0.62 26.79
N GLY A 751 22.11 1.64 27.45
CA GLY A 751 22.30 2.93 26.79
C GLY A 751 20.96 3.48 26.31
N ARG A 752 20.95 4.01 25.08
CA ARG A 752 19.75 4.46 24.34
C ARG A 752 19.01 3.35 23.57
N MET A 753 19.16 2.09 23.96
CA MET A 753 18.33 0.98 23.46
C MET A 753 17.38 0.49 24.56
N ALA A 754 16.12 0.23 24.24
CA ALA A 754 15.17 -0.47 25.12
C ALA A 754 14.33 -1.51 24.37
N ILE A 755 13.50 -2.27 25.10
CA ILE A 755 12.55 -3.25 24.57
C ILE A 755 11.17 -3.10 25.24
N SER A 756 10.11 -3.40 24.50
CA SER A 756 8.71 -3.28 24.96
C SER A 756 7.83 -4.42 24.46
N GLY A 757 6.70 -4.67 25.14
CA GLY A 757 5.73 -5.69 24.75
C GLY A 757 6.33 -7.10 24.73
N ASP A 758 6.02 -7.89 23.70
CA ASP A 758 6.52 -9.27 23.56
C ASP A 758 8.06 -9.35 23.47
N ALA A 759 8.77 -8.24 23.16
CA ALA A 759 10.23 -8.22 23.24
C ALA A 759 10.73 -8.26 24.68
N ALA A 760 10.02 -7.63 25.62
CA ALA A 760 10.40 -7.49 27.02
C ALA A 760 9.72 -8.50 27.96
N HIS A 761 8.45 -8.84 27.73
CA HIS A 761 7.60 -9.62 28.63
C HIS A 761 6.57 -10.51 27.91
N ALA A 762 6.95 -11.09 26.76
CA ALA A 762 6.14 -12.12 26.10
C ALA A 762 5.66 -13.17 27.10
N THR A 763 4.34 -13.38 27.11
CA THR A 763 3.60 -14.09 28.14
C THR A 763 2.74 -15.20 27.53
N SER A 764 2.50 -16.26 28.29
CA SER A 764 1.49 -17.24 27.92
C SER A 764 0.08 -16.60 27.94
N PRO A 765 -0.84 -17.01 27.05
CA PRO A 765 -2.01 -16.19 26.73
C PRO A 765 -3.17 -16.29 27.74
N HIS A 766 -3.04 -17.05 28.82
CA HIS A 766 -4.16 -17.45 29.68
C HIS A 766 -4.88 -16.27 30.39
N HIS A 767 -4.20 -15.14 30.62
CA HIS A 767 -4.83 -13.90 31.10
C HIS A 767 -5.49 -13.05 30.01
N GLY A 768 -5.20 -13.29 28.74
CA GLY A 768 -5.53 -12.38 27.62
C GLY A 768 -4.77 -11.03 27.61
N ALA A 769 -4.20 -10.62 28.74
CA ALA A 769 -3.74 -9.24 28.98
C ALA A 769 -2.40 -8.81 28.34
N GLY A 770 -1.68 -9.69 27.63
CA GLY A 770 -0.35 -9.38 27.07
C GLY A 770 -0.34 -8.19 26.11
N ALA A 771 -1.31 -8.13 25.19
CA ALA A 771 -1.49 -6.97 24.31
C ALA A 771 -1.84 -5.70 25.10
N GLY A 772 -2.60 -5.82 26.19
CA GLY A 772 -2.93 -4.68 27.06
C GLY A 772 -1.71 -4.09 27.77
N PHE A 773 -0.82 -4.93 28.30
CA PHE A 773 0.42 -4.48 28.97
C PHE A 773 1.40 -3.80 28.00
N CYS A 774 1.34 -4.14 26.71
CA CYS A 774 2.06 -3.44 25.65
C CYS A 774 1.51 -2.03 25.38
N ILE A 775 0.19 -1.83 25.46
CA ILE A 775 -0.39 -0.48 25.38
C ILE A 775 -0.01 0.34 26.63
N GLU A 776 0.03 -0.27 27.81
CA GLU A 776 0.56 0.39 29.02
C GLU A 776 2.05 0.79 28.87
N ASP A 777 2.89 -0.08 28.31
CA ASP A 777 4.30 0.28 27.99
C ASP A 777 4.36 1.48 27.05
N SER A 778 3.50 1.49 26.02
CA SER A 778 3.49 2.49 24.95
C SER A 778 3.08 3.87 25.48
N ALA A 779 2.04 3.93 26.33
CA ALA A 779 1.61 5.15 27.02
C ALA A 779 2.77 5.76 27.83
N ILE A 780 3.47 4.92 28.60
CA ILE A 780 4.54 5.37 29.50
C ILE A 780 5.80 5.76 28.72
N LEU A 781 6.15 5.05 27.64
CA LEU A 781 7.26 5.44 26.75
C LEU A 781 7.00 6.78 26.05
N ALA A 782 5.81 6.99 25.51
CA ALA A 782 5.49 8.22 24.82
C ALA A 782 5.56 9.43 25.76
N GLU A 783 4.91 9.33 26.92
CA GLU A 783 4.83 10.40 27.91
C GLU A 783 6.20 10.84 28.46
N ILE A 784 7.17 9.92 28.61
CA ILE A 784 8.53 10.27 29.08
C ILE A 784 9.49 10.69 27.95
N LEU A 785 9.24 10.28 26.70
CA LEU A 785 10.06 10.68 25.55
C LEU A 785 9.62 12.04 24.97
N ALA A 786 8.35 12.40 25.13
CA ALA A 786 7.79 13.72 24.80
C ALA A 786 7.83 14.72 25.98
N ASP A 787 8.60 14.43 27.04
CA ASP A 787 8.77 15.34 28.17
C ASP A 787 9.80 16.43 27.82
N ASP A 788 9.41 17.71 27.93
CA ASP A 788 10.24 18.89 27.57
C ASP A 788 11.67 18.88 28.14
N ARG A 789 11.91 18.13 29.23
CA ARG A 789 13.22 18.02 29.88
C ARG A 789 14.18 17.06 29.16
N VAL A 790 13.71 16.30 28.18
CA VAL A 790 14.52 15.35 27.39
C VAL A 790 15.01 16.03 26.11
N GLN A 791 16.23 16.54 26.14
CA GLN A 791 16.80 17.36 25.05
C GLN A 791 18.15 16.84 24.52
N SER A 792 18.68 15.75 25.09
CA SER A 792 19.98 15.18 24.72
C SER A 792 20.01 13.65 24.78
N HIS A 793 21.08 13.07 24.23
CA HIS A 793 21.37 11.64 24.30
C HIS A 793 21.48 11.10 25.73
N THR A 794 21.90 11.91 26.69
CA THR A 794 21.99 11.49 28.09
C THR A 794 20.60 11.46 28.75
N ASP A 795 19.74 12.42 28.39
CA ASP A 795 18.37 12.50 28.91
C ASP A 795 17.51 11.34 28.38
N LEU A 796 17.72 10.93 27.12
CA LEU A 796 17.10 9.74 26.54
C LEU A 796 17.46 8.47 27.33
N GLU A 797 18.70 8.31 27.76
CA GLU A 797 19.08 7.17 28.62
C GLU A 797 18.44 7.28 30.02
N ALA A 798 18.38 8.48 30.60
CA ALA A 798 17.68 8.74 31.86
C ALA A 798 16.16 8.44 31.80
N ALA A 799 15.54 8.62 30.63
CA ALA A 799 14.15 8.22 30.37
C ALA A 799 13.99 6.69 30.30
N LEU A 800 14.88 5.97 29.61
CA LEU A 800 14.80 4.50 29.53
C LEU A 800 15.03 3.83 30.90
N VAL A 801 15.86 4.42 31.77
CA VAL A 801 15.99 4.01 33.19
C VAL A 801 14.66 4.17 33.95
N ALA A 802 13.91 5.25 33.69
CA ALA A 802 12.59 5.46 34.30
C ALA A 802 11.55 4.46 33.78
N PHE A 803 11.53 4.20 32.46
CA PHE A 803 10.68 3.19 31.84
C PHE A 803 10.88 1.79 32.44
N GLU A 804 12.12 1.30 32.51
CA GLU A 804 12.39 -0.02 33.10
C GLU A 804 11.84 -0.10 34.53
N LYS A 805 12.08 0.94 35.32
CA LYS A 805 11.72 0.97 36.74
C LYS A 805 10.21 0.96 36.99
N CYS A 806 9.41 1.54 36.09
CA CYS A 806 7.94 1.45 36.12
C CYS A 806 7.39 0.13 35.54
N ARG A 807 8.06 -0.47 34.55
CA ARG A 807 7.47 -1.55 33.74
C ARG A 807 7.98 -2.95 34.05
N LYS A 808 9.25 -3.13 34.45
CA LYS A 808 9.90 -4.45 34.51
C LYS A 808 9.22 -5.41 35.48
N GLU A 809 8.95 -4.96 36.71
CA GLU A 809 8.30 -5.79 37.73
C GLU A 809 6.88 -6.18 37.31
N ARG A 810 6.08 -5.22 36.82
CA ARG A 810 4.70 -5.46 36.35
C ARG A 810 4.66 -6.42 35.15
N GLY A 811 5.51 -6.21 34.14
CA GLY A 811 5.61 -7.09 32.97
C GLY A 811 6.05 -8.51 33.34
N GLN A 812 7.11 -8.66 34.15
CA GLN A 812 7.56 -9.98 34.62
C GLN A 812 6.52 -10.68 35.49
N TRP A 813 5.80 -9.94 36.34
CA TRP A 813 4.68 -10.47 37.13
C TRP A 813 3.59 -11.06 36.22
N LEU A 814 3.23 -10.41 35.11
CA LEU A 814 2.23 -10.94 34.18
C LEU A 814 2.63 -12.30 33.61
N VAL A 815 3.90 -12.47 33.20
CA VAL A 815 4.38 -13.75 32.65
C VAL A 815 4.22 -14.89 33.65
N GLN A 816 4.64 -14.70 34.90
CA GLN A 816 4.46 -15.69 35.97
C GLN A 816 2.98 -15.91 36.31
N SER A 817 2.18 -14.83 36.29
CA SER A 817 0.76 -14.88 36.60
C SER A 817 -0.05 -15.62 35.53
N SER A 818 0.33 -15.49 34.25
CA SER A 818 -0.27 -16.23 33.13
C SER A 818 0.08 -17.72 33.15
N ARG A 819 1.32 -18.10 33.48
CA ARG A 819 1.67 -19.52 33.67
C ARG A 819 0.78 -20.15 34.75
N PHE A 820 0.75 -19.53 35.93
CA PHE A 820 -0.05 -20.00 37.06
C PHE A 820 -1.55 -20.09 36.76
N ILE A 821 -2.14 -19.10 36.07
CA ILE A 821 -3.58 -19.14 35.73
C ILE A 821 -3.90 -20.19 34.65
N GLY A 822 -2.99 -20.44 33.71
CA GLY A 822 -3.11 -21.60 32.81
C GLY A 822 -3.14 -22.92 33.59
N ASP A 823 -2.27 -23.07 34.59
CA ASP A 823 -2.30 -24.24 35.48
C ASP A 823 -3.54 -24.26 36.41
N CYS A 824 -4.17 -23.13 36.74
CA CYS A 824 -5.48 -23.12 37.41
C CYS A 824 -6.61 -23.65 36.50
N TYR A 825 -6.65 -23.22 35.24
CA TYR A 825 -7.64 -23.69 34.26
C TYR A 825 -7.50 -25.20 33.96
N GLU A 826 -6.30 -25.73 34.18
CA GLU A 826 -5.95 -27.13 33.87
C GLU A 826 -5.91 -28.04 35.11
N TRP A 827 -6.30 -27.51 36.28
CA TRP A 827 -6.27 -28.16 37.61
C TRP A 827 -4.89 -28.64 38.09
N ARG A 828 -3.84 -27.99 37.57
CA ARG A 828 -2.42 -28.28 37.84
C ARG A 828 -1.77 -27.34 38.86
N ALA A 829 -2.40 -26.22 39.19
CA ALA A 829 -1.82 -25.21 40.08
C ALA A 829 -1.70 -25.71 41.54
N ASP A 830 -0.48 -25.67 42.08
CA ASP A 830 -0.16 -26.13 43.43
C ASP A 830 -1.03 -25.46 44.51
N GLY A 831 -1.61 -26.28 45.39
CA GLY A 831 -2.52 -25.83 46.46
C GLY A 831 -3.93 -25.42 45.99
N VAL A 832 -4.14 -25.24 44.69
CA VAL A 832 -5.45 -24.93 44.08
C VAL A 832 -6.17 -26.22 43.69
N GLY A 833 -5.62 -26.98 42.73
CA GLY A 833 -6.24 -28.18 42.17
C GLY A 833 -7.51 -27.90 41.36
N ASP A 834 -8.52 -28.75 41.52
CA ASP A 834 -9.86 -28.69 40.93
C ASP A 834 -10.88 -27.88 41.78
N ASP A 835 -10.43 -27.24 42.86
CA ASP A 835 -11.25 -26.44 43.75
C ASP A 835 -11.69 -25.12 43.10
N PHE A 836 -12.88 -25.12 42.49
CA PHE A 836 -13.43 -23.95 41.78
C PHE A 836 -13.48 -22.67 42.64
N ALA A 837 -13.65 -22.76 43.96
CA ALA A 837 -13.67 -21.57 44.83
C ALA A 837 -12.27 -20.98 45.02
N LYS A 838 -11.22 -21.81 45.07
CA LYS A 838 -9.82 -21.33 45.03
C LYS A 838 -9.45 -20.79 43.65
N ILE A 839 -9.88 -21.45 42.58
CA ILE A 839 -9.66 -21.00 41.20
C ILE A 839 -10.29 -19.62 41.00
N GLU A 840 -11.55 -19.43 41.37
CA GLU A 840 -12.25 -18.14 41.33
C GLU A 840 -11.52 -17.06 42.15
N ALA A 841 -11.06 -17.38 43.35
CA ALA A 841 -10.35 -16.43 44.22
C ALA A 841 -9.01 -15.99 43.60
N GLU A 842 -8.23 -16.90 43.02
CA GLU A 842 -6.96 -16.56 42.37
C GLU A 842 -7.16 -15.77 41.07
N ILE A 843 -8.18 -16.10 40.27
CA ILE A 843 -8.54 -15.34 39.06
C ILE A 843 -8.97 -13.92 39.46
N ASN A 844 -9.91 -13.76 40.39
CA ASN A 844 -10.35 -12.44 40.85
C ASN A 844 -9.19 -11.60 41.41
N ARG A 845 -8.30 -12.21 42.22
CA ARG A 845 -7.13 -11.52 42.78
C ARG A 845 -6.16 -11.03 41.70
N ARG A 846 -5.87 -11.86 40.69
CA ARG A 846 -4.91 -11.54 39.62
C ARG A 846 -5.52 -10.60 38.58
N ASN A 847 -6.77 -10.79 38.21
CA ASN A 847 -7.50 -9.89 37.33
C ASN A 847 -7.69 -8.51 38.00
N GLY A 848 -7.83 -8.44 39.33
CA GLY A 848 -7.80 -7.16 40.05
C GLY A 848 -6.47 -6.41 39.89
N ILE A 849 -5.33 -7.10 39.97
CA ILE A 849 -4.00 -6.51 39.76
C ILE A 849 -3.78 -6.05 38.30
N ILE A 850 -4.40 -6.74 37.33
CA ILE A 850 -4.41 -6.34 35.92
C ILE A 850 -5.31 -5.11 35.72
N ASN A 851 -6.61 -5.27 35.99
CA ASN A 851 -7.69 -4.36 35.60
C ASN A 851 -7.69 -3.04 36.36
N ASN A 852 -7.23 -3.02 37.61
CA ASN A 852 -7.31 -1.85 38.49
C ASN A 852 -6.03 -0.99 38.48
N ALA A 853 -5.17 -1.15 37.48
CA ALA A 853 -3.96 -0.36 37.34
C ALA A 853 -4.29 1.06 36.82
N ASP A 854 -3.94 2.08 37.61
CA ASP A 854 -4.09 3.47 37.20
C ASP A 854 -2.95 3.87 36.25
N ILE A 855 -3.28 4.00 34.96
CA ILE A 855 -2.32 4.35 33.92
C ILE A 855 -1.78 5.78 34.10
N ARG A 856 -2.63 6.70 34.58
CA ARG A 856 -2.27 8.12 34.77
C ARG A 856 -1.29 8.27 35.92
N GLU A 857 -1.49 7.50 37.00
CA GLU A 857 -0.57 7.45 38.13
C GLU A 857 0.78 6.85 37.72
N MET A 858 0.80 5.72 36.99
CA MET A 858 2.05 5.14 36.48
C MET A 858 2.82 6.11 35.57
N THR A 859 2.13 6.85 34.70
CA THR A 859 2.73 7.92 33.89
C THR A 859 3.30 9.05 34.75
N ARG A 860 2.59 9.49 35.80
CA ARG A 860 3.08 10.51 36.74
C ARG A 860 4.35 10.04 37.46
N GLU A 861 4.35 8.81 37.98
CA GLU A 861 5.52 8.21 38.62
C GLU A 861 6.72 8.11 37.65
N ALA A 862 6.48 7.77 36.39
CA ALA A 862 7.52 7.72 35.36
C ALA A 862 8.14 9.11 35.10
N LYS A 863 7.34 10.17 34.94
CA LYS A 863 7.84 11.56 34.79
C LYS A 863 8.55 12.09 36.03
N GLU A 864 8.16 11.63 37.22
CA GLU A 864 8.88 11.93 38.46
C GLU A 864 10.22 11.20 38.56
N LEU A 865 10.29 9.93 38.13
CA LEU A 865 11.54 9.16 38.09
C LEU A 865 12.50 9.73 37.05
N LEU A 866 12.02 10.10 35.86
CA LEU A 866 12.76 10.86 34.86
C LEU A 866 13.38 12.12 35.48
N GLY A 867 12.58 12.95 36.14
CA GLY A 867 13.07 14.18 36.79
C GLY A 867 14.18 13.93 37.82
N LYS A 868 14.07 12.84 38.59
CA LYS A 868 15.10 12.43 39.57
C LYS A 868 16.38 11.94 38.87
N ASN A 869 16.26 11.20 37.76
CA ASN A 869 17.39 10.70 36.98
C ASN A 869 18.16 11.86 36.29
N LEU A 870 17.44 12.81 35.69
CA LEU A 870 18.04 13.99 35.03
C LEU A 870 18.85 14.85 36.01
N MET A 871 18.32 15.08 37.23
CA MET A 871 19.06 15.80 38.28
C MET A 871 20.38 15.11 38.65
N VAL A 872 20.38 13.78 38.79
CA VAL A 872 21.62 13.01 39.04
C VAL A 872 22.59 13.15 37.87
N SER A 873 22.11 13.03 36.62
CA SER A 873 22.96 13.17 35.44
C SER A 873 23.53 14.58 35.23
N SER A 874 22.90 15.62 35.79
CA SER A 874 23.41 17.00 35.78
C SER A 874 24.48 17.29 36.85
N SER A 875 24.83 16.28 37.67
CA SER A 875 25.74 16.40 38.82
C SER A 875 27.02 15.55 38.72
N LEU A 876 27.28 14.99 37.53
CA LEU A 876 28.44 14.17 37.16
C LEU A 876 29.21 14.80 35.99
#